data_AF-A0A9D2PKM6-F1
#
_entry.id   AF-A0A9D2PKM6-F1
#
_cell.length_a   1.000
_cell.length_b   1.000
_cell.length_c   1.000
_cell.angle_alpha   90.00
_cell.angle_beta   90.00
_cell.angle_gamma   90.00
#
_symmetry.space_group_name_H-M   'P 1'
#
loop_
_entity.id
_entity.type
_entity.pdbx_description
1 polymer ?
#
loop_
_entity_poly.entity_id
_entity_poly.type
_entity_poly.pdbx_seq_one_letter_code
_entity_poly.pdbx_strand_id
1 'polypeptide(L)'
;MNKRTKGPFALGVFCLLLAGIFCTASAVRADETPEGFYGERDQSTTPLTAMDENGNSYEVEAEDGAVEDLPMADQYDESSAPAAYAASALEGYLVNFNTGSNAVTQYTDTVTGASGYVSGQYGADAAYLGRDSSNNVKFMLSGVTGVVSASKVQVVQASAASSVSYYKVSGGWLYHYVTTNIKKDAYPSVLRNGYAPSYLSEGTKYYSYDGHYFYTASNYGNMQADYKAGTRSHAVNASNPYYNYFQYLPLRSTTSYSANTLSSAVNALANSSGSKMNNIGSIMVKYQNTYGTNALLMTGVAANESGWGKSDYAVNRNNLFGLNAIDADPDKASYFSSVDECVRQFSETWMSKGYLDSTDWRYFGGFLGNKASGINVKYASDPYWGEKAAAVAWQLDSRCGGSDAGRYTIGIKTSSTDVNVRSQSSASSTVLYKTGSQVSSSVLIMKSSPENGFYRIQSDPVLNSKRTAVNTSSGNYNIGTMYAFISADYITIVNKGSDVSIQTSPFPDVNPGSWYYDVVADMKNQGIMTGMDNGRFEPATTLSRAHFATTLYRMAGSPSVSYKKVFPDVGDGQFYTSPVIWANSVSVITGYENGRFGPVDSLTREQMVTMLYRYAKYCGMDTSARNNLSGFPDASKVSGFAKEAMQWAVAKKIITGQGSTGAIDPQGKSSRAACAAVLSRFMALQ
;
A
#
# COMPACT_ATOMS: atom_id res chain seq x y z
N MET A 1 16.62 81.94 -31.46
CA MET A 1 17.66 81.67 -32.49
C MET A 1 17.50 80.22 -32.97
N ASN A 2 17.30 80.03 -34.28
CA ASN A 2 17.65 78.89 -35.17
C ASN A 2 17.90 77.49 -34.53
N LYS A 3 17.50 76.35 -35.11
CA LYS A 3 16.96 75.97 -36.43
C LYS A 3 16.50 74.49 -36.34
N ARG A 4 15.55 74.12 -37.19
CA ARG A 4 15.13 72.74 -37.55
C ARG A 4 16.32 71.87 -37.98
N THR A 5 16.23 70.53 -37.80
CA THR A 5 15.98 69.54 -38.91
C THR A 5 15.97 68.06 -38.46
N LYS A 6 14.87 67.37 -38.84
CA LYS A 6 14.73 66.02 -39.46
C LYS A 6 15.37 64.77 -38.81
N GLY A 7 14.54 63.76 -38.48
CA GLY A 7 14.91 62.33 -38.34
C GLY A 7 15.05 61.62 -39.71
N PRO A 8 14.95 60.28 -39.83
CA PRO A 8 14.81 59.19 -38.83
C PRO A 8 15.78 57.99 -39.04
N PHE A 9 15.85 57.01 -38.11
CA PHE A 9 15.70 55.55 -38.37
C PHE A 9 15.95 54.70 -37.09
N ALA A 10 14.92 53.90 -36.78
CA ALA A 10 14.84 52.66 -36.00
C ALA A 10 16.10 52.07 -35.31
N LEU A 11 16.04 51.87 -33.99
CA LEU A 11 15.74 50.59 -33.31
C LEU A 11 15.88 50.82 -31.80
N GLY A 12 14.79 50.73 -31.04
CA GLY A 12 14.80 50.99 -29.60
C GLY A 12 13.58 50.37 -28.95
N VAL A 13 13.75 49.12 -28.54
CA VAL A 13 12.80 48.33 -27.75
C VAL A 13 12.43 49.12 -26.50
N PHE A 14 11.16 49.51 -26.40
CA PHE A 14 10.60 50.15 -25.22
C PHE A 14 10.25 49.05 -24.21
N CYS A 15 11.05 48.97 -23.13
CA CYS A 15 10.74 48.18 -21.94
C CYS A 15 9.43 48.68 -21.32
N LEU A 16 8.34 47.96 -21.59
CA LEU A 16 7.11 48.03 -20.80
C LEU A 16 7.22 47.02 -19.66
N LEU A 17 7.26 47.56 -18.44
CA LEU A 17 7.08 46.85 -17.18
C LEU A 17 5.83 45.98 -17.23
N LEU A 18 6.02 44.68 -17.47
CA LEU A 18 5.09 43.65 -17.06
C LEU A 18 5.53 43.21 -15.67
N ALA A 19 4.74 43.59 -14.68
CA ALA A 19 4.76 43.03 -13.34
C ALA A 19 4.41 41.52 -13.43
N GLY A 20 5.42 40.72 -13.78
CA GLY A 20 5.40 39.29 -13.57
C GLY A 20 5.54 39.04 -12.08
N ILE A 21 4.41 38.81 -11.42
CA ILE A 21 4.38 38.16 -10.12
C ILE A 21 5.00 36.78 -10.31
N PHE A 22 6.31 36.67 -10.09
CA PHE A 22 6.95 35.40 -9.78
C PHE A 22 6.41 34.98 -8.42
N CYS A 23 5.32 34.21 -8.44
CA CYS A 23 4.94 33.42 -7.29
C CYS A 23 5.95 32.28 -7.19
N THR A 24 7.07 32.52 -6.52
CA THR A 24 7.95 31.47 -6.02
C THR A 24 7.20 30.74 -4.91
N ALA A 25 6.36 29.79 -5.30
CA ALA A 25 5.85 28.79 -4.36
C ALA A 25 6.97 27.75 -4.11
N SER A 26 8.05 28.18 -3.46
CA SER A 26 8.89 27.26 -2.68
C SER A 26 8.17 27.06 -1.34
N ALA A 27 7.09 26.27 -1.36
CA ALA A 27 6.64 25.63 -0.14
C ALA A 27 7.62 24.49 0.15
N VAL A 28 8.73 24.83 0.82
CA VAL A 28 9.46 23.84 1.62
C VAL A 28 8.45 23.35 2.65
N ARG A 29 7.95 22.12 2.51
CA ARG A 29 7.19 21.44 3.58
C ARG A 29 8.17 21.12 4.71
N ALA A 30 8.49 22.13 5.50
CA ALA A 30 8.79 21.89 6.90
C ALA A 30 7.43 21.68 7.59
N ASP A 31 6.84 20.49 7.40
CA ASP A 31 5.83 20.04 8.36
C ASP A 31 6.61 19.77 9.64
N GLU A 32 6.38 20.60 10.66
CA GLU A 32 6.92 20.41 11.99
C GLU A 32 6.47 19.02 12.47
N THR A 33 7.36 18.03 12.41
CA THR A 33 7.24 16.84 13.27
C THR A 33 6.93 17.35 14.67
N PRO A 34 5.82 16.95 15.30
CA PRO A 34 5.48 17.44 16.63
C PRO A 34 6.70 17.29 17.56
N GLU A 35 7.09 18.38 18.24
CA GLU A 35 8.26 18.35 19.13
C GLU A 35 8.13 17.21 20.15
N GLY A 36 9.14 16.36 20.24
CA GLY A 36 9.18 15.23 21.17
C GLY A 36 8.48 13.95 20.69
N PHE A 37 8.01 13.86 19.44
CA PHE A 37 7.45 12.61 18.91
C PHE A 37 8.55 11.63 18.48
N TYR A 38 8.82 10.64 19.32
CA TYR A 38 9.38 9.36 18.89
C TYR A 38 8.27 8.62 18.14
N GLY A 39 8.55 7.98 16.99
CA GLY A 39 7.49 7.39 16.16
C GLY A 39 6.62 6.36 16.89
N GLU A 40 5.66 5.76 16.19
CA GLU A 40 4.62 4.90 16.81
C GLU A 40 5.20 3.77 17.67
N ARG A 41 6.41 3.32 17.36
CA ARG A 41 7.25 2.43 18.18
C ARG A 41 8.59 3.06 18.54
N ASP A 42 8.65 3.65 19.74
CA ASP A 42 9.91 3.93 20.45
C ASP A 42 10.36 2.68 21.21
N GLN A 43 11.34 1.96 20.65
CA GLN A 43 11.88 0.76 21.29
C GLN A 43 12.87 1.06 22.43
N SER A 44 13.08 2.32 22.86
CA SER A 44 13.88 2.62 24.06
C SER A 44 13.28 2.03 25.35
N THR A 45 11.97 1.71 25.32
CA THR A 45 11.18 1.20 26.45
C THR A 45 10.77 -0.27 26.34
N THR A 46 11.20 -0.97 25.29
CA THR A 46 10.87 -2.39 25.06
C THR A 46 12.14 -3.24 24.97
N PRO A 47 12.11 -4.53 25.32
CA PRO A 47 13.24 -5.42 25.12
C PRO A 47 13.73 -5.39 23.67
N LEU A 48 15.06 -5.50 23.48
CA LEU A 48 15.68 -5.66 22.18
C LEU A 48 15.26 -7.02 21.60
N THR A 49 14.80 -7.05 20.35
CA THR A 49 14.34 -8.28 19.68
C THR A 49 15.05 -8.52 18.35
N ALA A 50 15.51 -9.74 18.15
CA ALA A 50 16.07 -10.18 16.89
C ALA A 50 15.09 -11.08 16.13
N MET A 51 15.46 -11.45 14.90
CA MET A 51 14.66 -12.29 14.01
C MET A 51 15.57 -13.33 13.35
N ASP A 52 15.21 -14.60 13.46
CA ASP A 52 15.90 -15.69 12.76
C ASP A 52 15.54 -15.72 11.26
N GLU A 53 16.24 -16.56 10.49
CA GLU A 53 16.01 -16.72 9.05
C GLU A 53 14.61 -17.23 8.68
N ASN A 54 13.86 -17.74 9.66
CA ASN A 54 12.51 -18.26 9.54
C ASN A 54 11.43 -17.23 9.90
N GLY A 55 11.82 -16.00 10.25
CA GLY A 55 10.90 -14.93 10.63
C GLY A 55 10.37 -15.06 12.05
N ASN A 56 11.03 -15.84 12.93
CA ASN A 56 10.68 -15.90 14.35
C ASN A 56 11.41 -14.81 15.10
N SER A 57 10.66 -13.99 15.84
CA SER A 57 11.22 -12.99 16.73
C SER A 57 11.55 -13.58 18.11
N TYR A 58 12.65 -13.13 18.71
CA TYR A 58 13.06 -13.50 20.06
C TYR A 58 13.81 -12.34 20.73
N GLU A 59 13.81 -12.31 22.07
CA GLU A 59 14.51 -11.27 22.83
C GLU A 59 16.03 -11.51 22.83
N VAL A 60 16.79 -10.41 22.82
CA VAL A 60 18.25 -10.41 22.87
C VAL A 60 18.69 -9.44 23.96
N GLU A 61 19.73 -9.81 24.70
CA GLU A 61 20.28 -8.94 25.74
C GLU A 61 20.88 -7.67 25.15
N ALA A 62 20.45 -6.55 25.73
CA ALA A 62 20.89 -5.21 25.40
C ALA A 62 22.25 -4.94 26.07
N GLU A 63 23.30 -4.71 25.27
CA GLU A 63 24.64 -4.44 25.76
C GLU A 63 25.31 -3.27 25.03
N ASP A 64 26.18 -2.56 25.73
CA ASP A 64 26.97 -1.46 25.18
C ASP A 64 27.89 -1.94 24.05
N GLY A 65 27.79 -1.26 22.91
CA GLY A 65 28.58 -1.50 21.72
C GLY A 65 29.82 -0.61 21.60
N ALA A 66 30.10 0.28 22.55
CA ALA A 66 31.25 1.18 22.49
C ALA A 66 32.59 0.41 22.50
N VAL A 67 33.41 0.65 21.48
CA VAL A 67 34.74 0.04 21.33
C VAL A 67 35.76 0.90 22.07
N GLU A 68 36.54 0.32 22.98
CA GLU A 68 37.60 1.03 23.73
C GLU A 68 38.84 1.31 22.84
N ASP A 69 39.56 2.39 23.13
CA ASP A 69 40.91 2.69 22.62
C ASP A 69 41.11 2.71 21.10
N LEU A 70 40.47 3.67 20.41
CA LEU A 70 40.96 4.14 19.10
C LEU A 70 40.95 5.67 19.06
N PRO A 71 42.00 6.32 18.53
CA PRO A 71 41.99 7.76 18.34
C PRO A 71 40.76 8.15 17.53
N MET A 72 40.03 9.16 18.02
CA MET A 72 38.99 9.83 17.22
C MET A 72 39.60 10.23 15.86
N ALA A 73 38.85 10.06 14.78
CA ALA A 73 39.32 10.25 13.40
C ALA A 73 40.01 11.61 13.15
N ASP A 74 39.76 12.60 14.01
CA ASP A 74 40.35 13.95 14.05
C ASP A 74 41.84 14.00 14.46
N GLN A 75 42.48 12.88 14.81
CA GLN A 75 43.95 12.78 14.92
C GLN A 75 44.63 12.06 13.75
N TYR A 76 43.87 11.58 12.76
CA TYR A 76 44.42 10.89 11.59
C TYR A 76 44.41 11.81 10.36
N ASP A 77 45.61 12.20 9.94
CA ASP A 77 45.85 12.70 8.60
C ASP A 77 45.61 11.55 7.61
N GLU A 78 44.60 11.67 6.73
CA GLU A 78 44.30 10.66 5.69
C GLU A 78 45.52 10.35 4.81
N SER A 79 46.54 11.22 4.76
CA SER A 79 47.80 10.99 4.03
C SER A 79 48.82 10.11 4.76
N SER A 80 48.54 9.69 6.00
CA SER A 80 49.48 8.98 6.88
C SER A 80 49.08 7.55 7.25
N ALA A 81 48.11 6.95 6.53
CA ALA A 81 47.67 5.57 6.79
C ALA A 81 48.87 4.59 6.83
N PRO A 82 49.10 3.87 7.94
CA PRO A 82 50.22 2.94 8.04
C PRO A 82 50.03 1.79 7.07
N ALA A 83 51.03 1.61 6.21
CA ALA A 83 51.14 0.49 5.27
C ALA A 83 51.49 -0.80 6.02
N ALA A 84 50.53 -1.42 6.73
CA ALA A 84 50.52 -2.83 7.08
C ALA A 84 49.30 -3.21 7.93
N TYR A 85 48.15 -3.44 7.30
CA TYR A 85 47.16 -4.36 7.85
C TYR A 85 46.70 -5.30 6.74
N ALA A 86 46.52 -6.57 7.10
CA ALA A 86 46.36 -7.68 6.17
C ALA A 86 45.25 -7.41 5.13
N ALA A 87 45.42 -7.95 3.92
CA ALA A 87 44.50 -7.89 2.79
C ALA A 87 43.10 -8.50 3.02
N SER A 88 42.71 -8.73 4.28
CA SER A 88 41.45 -9.29 4.76
C SER A 88 40.66 -8.36 5.70
N ALA A 89 41.17 -7.18 6.07
CA ALA A 89 40.47 -6.22 6.93
C ALA A 89 39.61 -5.25 6.10
N LEU A 90 38.41 -4.89 6.59
CA LEU A 90 37.58 -3.87 5.94
C LEU A 90 38.25 -2.50 6.07
N GLU A 91 38.60 -1.88 4.94
CA GLU A 91 39.19 -0.54 4.90
C GLU A 91 38.10 0.54 4.96
N GLY A 92 38.09 1.38 5.99
CA GLY A 92 37.13 2.48 6.14
C GLY A 92 36.69 2.69 7.60
N TYR A 93 35.63 3.47 7.79
CA TYR A 93 35.12 3.82 9.12
C TYR A 93 33.63 3.52 9.28
N LEU A 94 33.22 3.12 10.48
CA LEU A 94 31.83 2.90 10.87
C LEU A 94 31.36 4.05 11.77
N VAL A 95 30.06 4.34 11.70
CA VAL A 95 29.36 5.09 12.74
C VAL A 95 28.59 4.09 13.58
N ASN A 96 28.99 3.93 14.83
CA ASN A 96 28.33 3.10 15.82
C ASN A 96 27.33 3.95 16.62
N PHE A 97 26.04 3.64 16.50
CA PHE A 97 25.00 4.28 17.31
C PHE A 97 24.78 3.57 18.66
N ASN A 98 25.30 2.36 18.85
CA ASN A 98 25.23 1.64 20.13
C ASN A 98 26.40 2.06 21.05
N THR A 99 26.24 3.16 21.77
CA THR A 99 27.26 3.72 22.67
C THR A 99 26.85 3.73 24.15
N GLY A 100 26.08 2.74 24.60
CA GLY A 100 25.86 2.46 26.03
C GLY A 100 24.68 3.17 26.69
N SER A 101 24.04 4.13 26.04
CA SER A 101 22.69 4.59 26.43
C SER A 101 21.66 3.93 25.51
N ASN A 102 20.65 3.24 26.07
CA ASN A 102 19.49 2.66 25.34
C ASN A 102 18.60 3.73 24.65
N ALA A 103 19.20 4.79 24.14
CA ALA A 103 18.51 5.96 23.64
C ALA A 103 18.26 5.84 22.14
N VAL A 104 17.03 6.16 21.74
CA VAL A 104 16.75 6.54 20.36
C VAL A 104 17.54 7.81 20.04
N THR A 105 18.33 7.74 18.98
CA THR A 105 19.14 8.84 18.48
C THR A 105 18.42 9.53 17.33
N GLN A 106 18.24 10.84 17.47
CA GLN A 106 17.68 11.69 16.42
C GLN A 106 18.78 12.10 15.43
N TYR A 107 18.40 12.22 14.17
CA TYR A 107 19.25 12.72 13.09
C TYR A 107 18.43 13.60 12.14
N THR A 108 19.11 14.37 11.30
CA THR A 108 18.46 15.09 10.20
C THR A 108 18.79 14.39 8.89
N ASP A 109 17.76 14.01 8.11
CA ASP A 109 17.92 13.49 6.76
C ASP A 109 18.45 14.61 5.85
N THR A 110 19.59 14.37 5.22
CA THR A 110 20.26 15.35 4.35
C THR A 110 19.60 15.52 2.99
N VAL A 111 18.73 14.57 2.58
CA VAL A 111 17.99 14.63 1.31
C VAL A 111 16.70 15.40 1.47
N THR A 112 15.91 15.07 2.49
CA THR A 112 14.58 15.66 2.69
C THR A 112 14.59 16.87 3.63
N GLY A 113 15.63 17.00 4.48
CA GLY A 113 15.67 17.96 5.58
C GLY A 113 14.82 17.54 6.80
N ALA A 114 14.14 16.40 6.74
CA ALA A 114 13.24 15.96 7.80
C ALA A 114 14.02 15.37 9.00
N SER A 115 13.45 15.54 10.20
CA SER A 115 13.93 14.82 11.39
C SER A 115 13.62 13.32 11.28
N GLY A 116 14.61 12.50 11.58
CA GLY A 116 14.53 11.04 11.66
C GLY A 116 15.10 10.52 12.96
N TYR A 117 14.83 9.26 13.27
CA TYR A 117 15.23 8.63 14.52
C TYR A 117 15.59 7.16 14.32
N VAL A 118 16.53 6.67 15.13
CA VAL A 118 16.99 5.28 15.12
C VAL A 118 17.35 4.80 16.52
N SER A 119 17.06 3.55 16.83
CA SER A 119 17.58 2.90 18.04
C SER A 119 19.06 2.61 17.87
N GLY A 120 19.90 2.99 18.84
CA GLY A 120 21.33 2.74 18.76
C GLY A 120 21.69 1.26 18.62
N GLN A 121 20.94 0.38 19.27
CA GLN A 121 21.16 -1.07 19.23
C GLN A 121 20.81 -1.69 17.90
N TYR A 122 19.70 -1.28 17.26
CA TYR A 122 19.35 -1.78 15.94
C TYR A 122 20.15 -1.10 14.82
N GLY A 123 20.65 0.11 15.05
CA GLY A 123 21.54 0.86 14.16
C GLY A 123 23.02 0.77 14.56
N ALA A 124 23.47 -0.37 15.09
CA ALA A 124 24.80 -0.50 15.67
C ALA A 124 25.95 -0.24 14.68
N ASP A 125 25.71 -0.38 13.38
CA ASP A 125 26.69 -0.05 12.35
C ASP A 125 26.08 0.73 11.18
N ALA A 126 26.77 1.79 10.76
CA ALA A 126 26.42 2.65 9.64
C ALA A 126 27.70 3.10 8.90
N ALA A 127 27.57 3.47 7.62
CA ALA A 127 28.71 3.99 6.86
C ALA A 127 29.10 5.40 7.34
N TYR A 128 30.37 5.67 7.59
CA TYR A 128 30.86 7.02 7.86
C TYR A 128 31.10 7.82 6.57
N LEU A 129 30.50 9.01 6.47
CA LEU A 129 30.55 9.87 5.29
C LEU A 129 31.28 11.20 5.54
N GLY A 130 31.92 11.36 6.69
CA GLY A 130 32.62 12.59 7.08
C GLY A 130 31.86 13.37 8.15
N ARG A 131 32.19 14.66 8.28
CA ARG A 131 31.52 15.59 9.19
C ARG A 131 30.97 16.80 8.42
N ASP A 132 29.96 17.46 8.97
CA ASP A 132 29.52 18.77 8.50
C ASP A 132 30.33 19.91 9.14
N SER A 133 30.04 21.16 8.76
CA SER A 133 30.69 22.35 9.31
C SER A 133 30.43 22.57 10.80
N SER A 134 29.39 21.94 11.35
CA SER A 134 28.99 22.00 12.76
C SER A 134 29.56 20.82 13.57
N ASN A 135 30.50 20.07 12.98
CA ASN A 135 31.10 18.88 13.56
C ASN A 135 30.13 17.71 13.81
N ASN A 136 28.95 17.72 13.20
CA ASN A 136 28.05 16.56 13.21
C ASN A 136 28.60 15.47 12.29
N VAL A 137 28.38 14.21 12.65
CA VAL A 137 28.78 13.04 11.88
C VAL A 137 27.78 12.80 10.75
N LYS A 138 28.26 12.73 9.51
CA LYS A 138 27.48 12.30 8.34
C LYS A 138 27.54 10.79 8.21
N PHE A 139 26.41 10.15 7.96
CA PHE A 139 26.32 8.70 7.86
C PHE A 139 25.35 8.22 6.79
N MET A 140 25.48 6.95 6.37
CA MET A 140 24.43 6.20 5.67
C MET A 140 23.99 4.99 6.49
N LEU A 141 22.69 4.84 6.72
CA LEU A 141 22.08 3.72 7.45
C LEU A 141 20.71 3.38 6.87
N SER A 142 20.48 2.13 6.45
CA SER A 142 19.18 1.69 5.93
C SER A 142 18.58 2.65 4.88
N GLY A 143 19.41 3.03 3.91
CA GLY A 143 19.09 3.92 2.80
C GLY A 143 19.18 5.41 3.10
N VAL A 144 19.02 5.85 4.36
CA VAL A 144 19.03 7.28 4.69
C VAL A 144 20.44 7.81 4.75
N THR A 145 20.67 9.01 4.19
CA THR A 145 21.89 9.78 4.44
C THR A 145 21.57 10.85 5.47
N GLY A 146 22.15 10.77 6.66
CA GLY A 146 21.82 11.65 7.77
C GLY A 146 23.02 12.40 8.35
N VAL A 147 22.72 13.43 9.14
CA VAL A 147 23.67 14.05 10.08
C VAL A 147 23.20 13.85 11.51
N VAL A 148 24.14 13.52 12.40
CA VAL A 148 23.89 13.27 13.83
C VAL A 148 24.96 13.94 14.68
N SER A 149 24.58 14.42 15.87
CA SER A 149 25.54 14.97 16.83
C SER A 149 26.64 13.97 17.13
N ALA A 150 27.90 14.40 17.02
CA ALA A 150 29.06 13.56 17.32
C ALA A 150 29.10 13.05 18.77
N SER A 151 28.39 13.71 19.69
CA SER A 151 28.27 13.26 21.08
C SER A 151 27.29 12.10 21.29
N LYS A 152 26.56 11.69 20.25
CA LYS A 152 25.53 10.63 20.30
C LYS A 152 25.96 9.33 19.62
N VAL A 153 27.12 9.34 18.96
CA VAL A 153 27.62 8.20 18.18
C VAL A 153 29.12 8.08 18.36
N GLN A 154 29.67 6.92 18.04
CA GLN A 154 31.10 6.68 17.99
C GLN A 154 31.53 6.45 16.54
N VAL A 155 32.63 7.06 16.10
CA VAL A 155 33.26 6.73 14.81
C VAL A 155 34.43 5.79 15.07
N VAL A 156 34.44 4.63 14.43
CA VAL A 156 35.47 3.59 14.63
C VAL A 156 36.02 3.11 13.29
N GLN A 157 37.27 2.65 13.26
CA GLN A 157 37.79 1.96 12.08
C GLN A 157 37.01 0.66 11.88
N ALA A 158 36.62 0.36 10.64
CA ALA A 158 35.82 -0.83 10.33
C ALA A 158 36.56 -2.13 10.68
N SER A 159 37.89 -2.15 10.56
CA SER A 159 38.76 -3.26 10.95
C SER A 159 38.79 -3.56 12.45
N ALA A 160 38.34 -2.62 13.29
CA ALA A 160 38.28 -2.80 14.74
C ALA A 160 36.95 -3.37 15.23
N ALA A 161 35.93 -3.44 14.36
CA ALA A 161 34.67 -4.09 14.68
C ALA A 161 34.81 -5.62 14.54
N SER A 162 34.32 -6.35 15.54
CA SER A 162 34.17 -7.81 15.49
C SER A 162 33.06 -8.24 14.54
N SER A 163 32.07 -7.38 14.29
CA SER A 163 30.99 -7.62 13.32
C SER A 163 30.59 -6.34 12.58
N VAL A 164 30.23 -6.51 11.31
CA VAL A 164 29.67 -5.47 10.43
C VAL A 164 28.55 -6.11 9.64
N SER A 165 27.38 -5.47 9.59
CA SER A 165 26.20 -6.01 8.91
C SER A 165 26.53 -6.31 7.45
N TYR A 166 26.10 -7.47 6.96
CA TYR A 166 26.44 -7.92 5.61
C TYR A 166 25.33 -8.78 4.99
N TYR A 167 25.31 -8.82 3.67
CA TYR A 167 24.45 -9.68 2.88
C TYR A 167 25.22 -10.90 2.38
N LYS A 168 24.56 -12.05 2.31
CA LYS A 168 25.17 -13.28 1.77
C LYS A 168 24.12 -14.14 1.10
N VAL A 169 24.48 -14.71 -0.04
CA VAL A 169 23.66 -15.67 -0.75
C VAL A 169 23.84 -17.06 -0.12
N SER A 170 22.73 -17.71 0.23
CA SER A 170 22.68 -19.07 0.77
C SER A 170 21.48 -19.81 0.20
N GLY A 171 21.71 -20.93 -0.50
CA GLY A 171 20.64 -21.77 -1.04
C GLY A 171 19.69 -21.04 -1.99
N GLY A 172 20.21 -20.12 -2.81
CA GLY A 172 19.42 -19.32 -3.76
C GLY A 172 18.67 -18.13 -3.16
N TRP A 173 18.81 -17.88 -1.85
CA TRP A 173 18.23 -16.73 -1.16
C TRP A 173 19.31 -15.72 -0.77
N LEU A 174 18.97 -14.44 -0.82
CA LEU A 174 19.77 -13.37 -0.23
C LEU A 174 19.37 -13.18 1.22
N TYR A 175 20.32 -13.30 2.14
CA TYR A 175 20.12 -13.03 3.55
C TYR A 175 20.87 -11.79 4.00
N HIS A 176 20.25 -10.97 4.85
CA HIS A 176 20.90 -9.87 5.55
C HIS A 176 21.22 -10.30 6.99
N TYR A 177 22.50 -10.36 7.32
CA TYR A 177 23.02 -10.63 8.65
C TYR A 177 23.27 -9.30 9.34
N VAL A 178 22.47 -8.99 10.35
CA VAL A 178 22.46 -7.71 11.04
C VAL A 178 23.11 -7.85 12.41
N THR A 179 24.13 -7.03 12.67
CA THR A 179 24.71 -6.91 14.01
C THR A 179 23.93 -5.88 14.84
N THR A 180 23.82 -6.14 16.14
CA THR A 180 23.31 -5.18 17.13
C THR A 180 24.40 -4.69 18.09
N ASN A 181 25.61 -5.25 17.98
CA ASN A 181 26.76 -4.88 18.80
C ASN A 181 28.05 -5.22 18.06
N ILE A 182 28.74 -4.20 17.56
CA ILE A 182 29.96 -4.34 16.76
C ILE A 182 31.15 -4.93 17.53
N LYS A 183 31.11 -5.02 18.86
CA LYS A 183 32.16 -5.67 19.67
C LYS A 183 32.06 -7.20 19.66
N LYS A 184 30.90 -7.73 19.30
CA LYS A 184 30.62 -9.16 19.29
C LYS A 184 30.63 -9.66 17.85
N ASP A 185 31.26 -10.81 17.59
CA ASP A 185 31.08 -11.53 16.33
C ASP A 185 29.74 -12.27 16.35
N ALA A 186 28.64 -11.51 16.28
CA ALA A 186 27.29 -12.01 16.38
C ALA A 186 26.36 -11.24 15.44
N TYR A 187 25.42 -11.97 14.84
CA TYR A 187 24.40 -11.43 13.95
C TYR A 187 23.04 -11.93 14.41
N PRO A 188 22.47 -11.36 15.49
CA PRO A 188 21.23 -11.89 16.06
C PRO A 188 20.07 -11.89 15.05
N SER A 189 20.03 -10.91 14.15
CA SER A 189 19.05 -10.87 13.08
C SER A 189 19.62 -11.44 11.78
N VAL A 190 18.93 -12.41 11.19
CA VAL A 190 19.22 -12.97 9.87
C VAL A 190 17.95 -12.90 9.04
N LEU A 191 17.87 -11.91 8.14
CA LEU A 191 16.64 -11.58 7.42
C LEU A 191 16.66 -12.18 6.03
N ARG A 192 15.62 -12.93 5.65
CA ARG A 192 15.44 -13.41 4.27
C ARG A 192 14.98 -12.25 3.39
N ASN A 193 15.89 -11.71 2.59
CA ASN A 193 15.67 -10.50 1.79
C ASN A 193 15.28 -10.78 0.34
N GLY A 194 14.73 -11.98 0.07
CA GLY A 194 14.26 -12.41 -1.25
C GLY A 194 15.25 -13.28 -2.01
N TYR A 195 14.87 -13.64 -3.23
CA TYR A 195 15.71 -14.48 -4.09
C TYR A 195 17.03 -13.78 -4.43
N ALA A 196 18.11 -14.55 -4.43
CA ALA A 196 19.42 -14.02 -4.76
C ALA A 196 19.48 -13.60 -6.23
N PRO A 197 19.89 -12.36 -6.55
CA PRO A 197 20.16 -11.96 -7.91
C PRO A 197 21.42 -12.66 -8.43
N SER A 198 21.47 -12.94 -9.73
CA SER A 198 22.54 -13.74 -10.37
C SER A 198 23.93 -13.12 -10.30
N TYR A 199 24.04 -11.81 -10.03
CA TYR A 199 25.32 -11.12 -9.87
C TYR A 199 25.94 -11.26 -8.47
N LEU A 200 25.22 -11.85 -7.51
CA LEU A 200 25.76 -12.18 -6.19
C LEU A 200 26.11 -13.66 -6.11
N SER A 201 27.29 -13.96 -5.59
CA SER A 201 27.84 -15.32 -5.49
C SER A 201 27.48 -15.98 -4.16
N GLU A 202 27.13 -17.27 -4.20
CA GLU A 202 26.90 -18.12 -3.02
C GLU A 202 28.07 -18.00 -2.02
N GLY A 203 27.74 -17.87 -0.74
CA GLY A 203 28.73 -17.84 0.35
C GLY A 203 29.56 -16.56 0.46
N THR A 204 29.50 -15.65 -0.52
CA THR A 204 30.27 -14.39 -0.51
C THR A 204 29.58 -13.35 0.36
N LYS A 205 30.35 -12.66 1.22
CA LYS A 205 29.87 -11.52 2.00
C LYS A 205 29.87 -10.25 1.15
N TYR A 206 28.75 -9.54 1.18
CA TYR A 206 28.55 -8.26 0.53
C TYR A 206 28.10 -7.20 1.55
N TYR A 207 28.51 -5.96 1.37
CA TYR A 207 28.19 -4.84 2.25
C TYR A 207 27.32 -3.84 1.50
N SER A 208 26.31 -3.31 2.17
CA SER A 208 25.39 -2.31 1.63
C SER A 208 24.64 -1.63 2.77
N TYR A 209 24.72 -0.31 2.87
CA TYR A 209 23.89 0.44 3.83
C TYR A 209 22.65 1.06 3.18
N ASP A 210 22.43 0.86 1.87
CA ASP A 210 21.18 1.20 1.18
C ASP A 210 20.32 -0.03 0.84
N GLY A 211 20.86 -1.25 0.95
CA GLY A 211 20.19 -2.51 0.62
C GLY A 211 19.98 -2.72 -0.89
N HIS A 212 20.56 -1.86 -1.72
CA HIS A 212 20.35 -1.82 -3.17
C HIS A 212 21.61 -2.10 -3.96
N TYR A 213 22.75 -1.55 -3.51
CA TYR A 213 24.04 -1.67 -4.18
C TYR A 213 25.02 -2.42 -3.27
N PHE A 214 25.64 -3.46 -3.80
CA PHE A 214 26.44 -4.41 -3.02
C PHE A 214 27.93 -4.28 -3.33
N TYR A 215 28.73 -4.30 -2.28
CA TYR A 215 30.19 -4.18 -2.34
C TYR A 215 30.85 -5.39 -1.69
N THR A 216 31.93 -5.91 -2.27
CA THR A 216 32.74 -6.96 -1.63
C THR A 216 33.55 -6.36 -0.47
N ALA A 217 34.13 -7.22 0.39
CA ALA A 217 35.02 -6.77 1.46
C ALA A 217 36.18 -5.89 0.95
N SER A 218 36.79 -6.26 -0.18
CA SER A 218 37.86 -5.48 -0.82
C SER A 218 37.42 -4.10 -1.33
N ASN A 219 36.11 -3.88 -1.49
CA ASN A 219 35.54 -2.62 -1.96
C ASN A 219 34.78 -1.87 -0.85
N TYR A 220 34.96 -2.25 0.42
CA TYR A 220 34.27 -1.60 1.52
C TYR A 220 34.61 -0.10 1.64
N GLY A 221 35.89 0.28 1.48
CA GLY A 221 36.28 1.69 1.45
C GLY A 221 35.73 2.43 0.23
N ASN A 222 35.71 1.75 -0.93
CA ASN A 222 35.13 2.28 -2.16
C ASN A 222 33.61 2.54 -2.03
N MET A 223 32.88 1.73 -1.26
CA MET A 223 31.48 1.99 -0.94
C MET A 223 31.30 3.35 -0.26
N GLN A 224 32.15 3.68 0.71
CA GLN A 224 32.08 4.97 1.41
C GLN A 224 32.44 6.14 0.48
N ALA A 225 33.44 5.96 -0.38
CA ALA A 225 33.81 6.94 -1.40
C ALA A 225 32.66 7.19 -2.39
N ASP A 226 32.05 6.11 -2.89
CA ASP A 226 30.87 6.14 -3.76
C ASP A 226 29.71 6.90 -3.09
N TYR A 227 29.40 6.58 -1.84
CA TYR A 227 28.34 7.27 -1.08
C TYR A 227 28.63 8.76 -0.91
N LYS A 228 29.86 9.14 -0.54
CA LYS A 228 30.29 10.55 -0.43
C LYS A 228 30.17 11.29 -1.77
N ALA A 229 30.46 10.62 -2.88
CA ALA A 229 30.37 11.19 -4.23
C ALA A 229 28.96 11.16 -4.83
N GLY A 230 27.99 10.52 -4.17
CA GLY A 230 26.64 10.31 -4.73
C GLY A 230 26.62 9.36 -5.94
N THR A 231 27.60 8.45 -6.04
CA THR A 231 27.72 7.46 -7.13
C THR A 231 27.63 6.03 -6.58
N ARG A 232 27.65 5.03 -7.46
CA ARG A 232 27.70 3.59 -7.11
C ARG A 232 28.67 2.82 -8.00
N SER A 233 29.69 3.50 -8.54
CA SER A 233 30.58 3.00 -9.59
C SER A 233 31.33 1.72 -9.25
N HIS A 234 31.60 1.48 -7.96
CA HIS A 234 32.34 0.30 -7.51
C HIS A 234 31.45 -0.83 -6.99
N ALA A 235 30.12 -0.65 -7.01
CA ALA A 235 29.19 -1.71 -6.65
C ALA A 235 29.21 -2.83 -7.70
N VAL A 236 29.05 -4.07 -7.24
CA VAL A 236 28.94 -5.26 -8.10
C VAL A 236 27.77 -5.15 -9.08
N ASN A 237 26.75 -4.37 -8.70
CA ASN A 237 25.53 -4.14 -9.46
C ASN A 237 25.27 -2.63 -9.70
N ALA A 238 26.32 -1.86 -9.98
CA ALA A 238 26.27 -0.40 -10.19
C ALA A 238 25.14 0.07 -11.15
N SER A 239 24.80 -0.72 -12.16
CA SER A 239 23.76 -0.42 -13.14
C SER A 239 22.44 -1.20 -12.94
N ASN A 240 22.36 -2.04 -11.91
CA ASN A 240 21.21 -2.93 -11.67
C ASN A 240 20.91 -3.06 -10.16
N PRO A 241 20.41 -1.98 -9.53
CA PRO A 241 20.10 -1.98 -8.11
C PRO A 241 19.09 -3.06 -7.73
N TYR A 242 19.30 -3.67 -6.58
CA TYR A 242 18.38 -4.65 -6.00
C TYR A 242 17.27 -3.96 -5.21
N TYR A 243 16.05 -4.46 -5.31
CA TYR A 243 14.95 -4.05 -4.44
C TYR A 243 14.25 -5.30 -3.91
N ASN A 244 14.29 -5.50 -2.59
CA ASN A 244 13.60 -6.61 -1.94
C ASN A 244 12.08 -6.50 -2.18
N TYR A 245 11.52 -7.46 -2.92
CA TYR A 245 10.17 -7.35 -3.48
C TYR A 245 9.11 -6.99 -2.44
N PHE A 246 8.97 -7.74 -1.34
CA PHE A 246 7.94 -7.45 -0.34
C PHE A 246 8.21 -6.20 0.50
N GLN A 247 9.48 -5.78 0.62
CA GLN A 247 9.83 -4.53 1.31
C GLN A 247 9.40 -3.30 0.48
N TYR A 248 9.49 -3.39 -0.84
CA TYR A 248 9.16 -2.31 -1.77
C TYR A 248 7.81 -2.50 -2.48
N LEU A 249 7.08 -3.57 -2.21
CA LEU A 249 5.72 -3.77 -2.72
C LEU A 249 4.79 -2.78 -2.02
N PRO A 250 4.10 -1.88 -2.76
CA PRO A 250 3.14 -0.97 -2.15
C PRO A 250 2.01 -1.74 -1.46
N LEU A 251 1.62 -1.28 -0.27
CA LEU A 251 0.53 -1.83 0.52
C LEU A 251 -0.82 -1.77 -0.20
N ARG A 252 -0.96 -0.93 -1.24
CA ARG A 252 -2.13 -0.90 -2.12
C ARG A 252 -2.23 -2.09 -3.07
N SER A 253 -1.24 -2.97 -3.12
CA SER A 253 -1.37 -4.27 -3.78
C SER A 253 -2.34 -5.18 -3.02
N THR A 254 -2.75 -6.30 -3.62
CA THR A 254 -3.55 -7.32 -2.95
C THR A 254 -2.88 -8.68 -3.00
N THR A 255 -2.98 -9.45 -1.93
CA THR A 255 -2.66 -10.88 -1.99
C THR A 255 -3.68 -11.63 -2.83
N SER A 256 -3.23 -12.66 -3.55
CA SER A 256 -4.09 -13.60 -4.25
C SER A 256 -4.55 -14.78 -3.37
N TYR A 257 -3.97 -14.95 -2.19
CA TYR A 257 -4.27 -16.07 -1.31
C TYR A 257 -5.65 -15.95 -0.68
N SER A 258 -6.32 -17.10 -0.56
CA SER A 258 -7.59 -17.18 0.17
C SER A 258 -7.37 -16.97 1.67
N ALA A 259 -8.42 -16.54 2.38
CA ALA A 259 -8.43 -16.45 3.84
C ALA A 259 -8.01 -17.76 4.54
N ASN A 260 -8.42 -18.90 4.00
CA ASN A 260 -8.09 -20.22 4.54
C ASN A 260 -6.59 -20.53 4.33
N THR A 261 -6.08 -20.32 3.11
CA THR A 261 -4.65 -20.55 2.79
C THR A 261 -3.75 -19.72 3.69
N LEU A 262 -4.08 -18.43 3.86
CA LEU A 262 -3.32 -17.53 4.72
C LEU A 262 -3.42 -17.96 6.20
N SER A 263 -4.61 -18.33 6.67
CA SER A 263 -4.80 -18.83 8.05
C SER A 263 -3.99 -20.09 8.32
N SER A 264 -3.98 -21.06 7.39
CA SER A 264 -3.21 -22.29 7.53
C SER A 264 -1.71 -22.01 7.62
N ALA A 265 -1.18 -21.10 6.81
CA ALA A 265 0.23 -20.70 6.87
C ALA A 265 0.57 -20.01 8.19
N VAL A 266 -0.28 -19.09 8.66
CA VAL A 266 -0.10 -18.39 9.94
C VAL A 266 -0.13 -19.36 11.12
N ASN A 267 -1.12 -20.27 11.18
CA ASN A 267 -1.22 -21.26 12.25
C ASN A 267 0.05 -22.14 12.32
N ALA A 268 0.56 -22.55 11.15
CA ALA A 268 1.74 -23.39 11.05
C ALA A 268 3.03 -22.68 11.51
N LEU A 269 3.17 -21.38 11.22
CA LEU A 269 4.34 -20.58 11.62
C LEU A 269 4.25 -20.10 13.08
N ALA A 270 3.06 -19.69 13.53
CA ALA A 270 2.84 -19.30 14.92
C ALA A 270 3.10 -20.47 15.88
N ASN A 271 2.71 -21.68 15.46
CA ASN A 271 2.92 -22.96 16.13
C ASN A 271 2.56 -22.93 17.63
N SER A 272 1.44 -22.28 17.96
CA SER A 272 0.96 -22.14 19.33
C SER A 272 -0.55 -21.95 19.33
N SER A 273 -1.28 -22.77 20.09
CA SER A 273 -2.72 -22.61 20.28
C SER A 273 -3.08 -21.30 21.00
N GLY A 274 -2.15 -20.72 21.76
CA GLY A 274 -2.33 -19.45 22.44
C GLY A 274 -2.13 -18.20 21.56
N SER A 275 -1.69 -18.36 20.31
CA SER A 275 -1.49 -17.24 19.40
C SER A 275 -2.82 -16.54 19.07
N LYS A 276 -2.82 -15.21 19.20
CA LYS A 276 -3.91 -14.33 18.76
C LYS A 276 -4.00 -14.14 17.24
N MET A 277 -3.01 -14.65 16.50
CA MET A 277 -3.03 -14.66 15.03
C MET A 277 -3.62 -15.94 14.45
N ASN A 278 -4.01 -16.91 15.27
CA ASN A 278 -4.63 -18.13 14.77
C ASN A 278 -5.94 -17.82 14.01
N ASN A 279 -6.06 -18.38 12.79
CA ASN A 279 -7.22 -18.20 11.89
C ASN A 279 -7.49 -16.75 11.46
N ILE A 280 -6.47 -15.88 11.44
CA ILE A 280 -6.63 -14.45 11.18
C ILE A 280 -6.92 -14.10 9.71
N GLY A 281 -6.78 -15.05 8.78
CA GLY A 281 -6.81 -14.77 7.34
C GLY A 281 -8.13 -14.15 6.85
N SER A 282 -9.27 -14.49 7.45
CA SER A 282 -10.57 -13.89 7.09
C SER A 282 -10.63 -12.41 7.45
N ILE A 283 -10.10 -12.02 8.60
CA ILE A 283 -10.01 -10.62 9.06
C ILE A 283 -9.05 -9.83 8.15
N MET A 284 -7.91 -10.42 7.81
CA MET A 284 -6.91 -9.78 6.94
C MET A 284 -7.47 -9.50 5.53
N VAL A 285 -8.10 -10.51 4.91
CA VAL A 285 -8.70 -10.38 3.57
C VAL A 285 -9.90 -9.43 3.59
N LYS A 286 -10.73 -9.46 4.63
CA LYS A 286 -11.84 -8.49 4.82
C LYS A 286 -11.34 -7.05 4.75
N TYR A 287 -10.28 -6.72 5.48
CA TYR A 287 -9.79 -5.34 5.53
C TYR A 287 -8.89 -4.95 4.35
N GLN A 288 -8.25 -5.91 3.68
CA GLN A 288 -7.71 -5.69 2.34
C GLN A 288 -8.79 -5.22 1.36
N ASN A 289 -9.93 -5.92 1.32
CA ASN A 289 -10.99 -5.61 0.36
C ASN A 289 -11.76 -4.33 0.71
N THR A 290 -11.78 -3.93 1.98
CA THR A 290 -12.49 -2.73 2.46
C THR A 290 -11.63 -1.47 2.35
N TYR A 291 -10.38 -1.56 2.81
CA TYR A 291 -9.50 -0.42 2.99
C TYR A 291 -8.25 -0.49 2.11
N GLY A 292 -8.10 -1.50 1.25
CA GLY A 292 -7.03 -1.54 0.25
C GLY A 292 -5.64 -1.66 0.86
N THR A 293 -5.48 -2.45 1.92
CA THR A 293 -4.20 -2.77 2.54
C THR A 293 -3.87 -4.25 2.34
N ASN A 294 -2.76 -4.57 1.67
CA ASN A 294 -2.36 -5.92 1.32
C ASN A 294 -2.39 -6.85 2.56
N ALA A 295 -3.19 -7.92 2.51
CA ALA A 295 -3.39 -8.84 3.63
C ALA A 295 -2.14 -9.64 3.99
N LEU A 296 -1.30 -10.00 3.01
CA LEU A 296 -0.03 -10.70 3.25
C LEU A 296 0.96 -9.78 3.98
N LEU A 297 1.13 -8.55 3.51
CA LEU A 297 2.02 -7.56 4.15
C LEU A 297 1.52 -7.17 5.54
N MET A 298 0.22 -6.95 5.70
CA MET A 298 -0.40 -6.68 7.01
C MET A 298 -0.19 -7.85 8.00
N THR A 299 -0.26 -9.09 7.51
CA THR A 299 0.07 -10.28 8.31
C THR A 299 1.56 -10.31 8.68
N GLY A 300 2.45 -9.95 7.75
CA GLY A 300 3.89 -9.84 8.01
C GLY A 300 4.21 -8.82 9.10
N VAL A 301 3.58 -7.63 9.05
CA VAL A 301 3.71 -6.62 10.11
C VAL A 301 3.16 -7.15 11.44
N ALA A 302 1.95 -7.71 11.46
CA ALA A 302 1.37 -8.25 12.70
C ALA A 302 2.26 -9.32 13.35
N ALA A 303 2.80 -10.24 12.55
CA ALA A 303 3.69 -11.29 13.04
C ALA A 303 5.00 -10.72 13.58
N ASN A 304 5.59 -9.74 12.89
CA ASN A 304 6.80 -9.04 13.34
C ASN A 304 6.57 -8.29 14.67
N GLU A 305 5.46 -7.57 14.78
CA GLU A 305 5.15 -6.73 15.94
C GLU A 305 4.74 -7.52 17.20
N SER A 306 4.12 -8.68 17.01
CA SER A 306 3.55 -9.47 18.10
C SER A 306 4.23 -10.82 18.34
N GLY A 307 5.32 -11.10 17.64
CA GLY A 307 5.98 -12.41 17.66
C GLY A 307 4.99 -13.53 17.32
N TRP A 308 4.34 -13.41 16.17
CA TRP A 308 3.27 -14.32 15.72
C TRP A 308 2.07 -14.38 16.67
N GLY A 309 1.66 -13.24 17.25
CA GLY A 309 0.49 -13.13 18.12
C GLY A 309 0.69 -13.70 19.53
N LYS A 310 1.94 -13.89 19.95
CA LYS A 310 2.31 -14.51 21.24
C LYS A 310 2.78 -13.51 22.29
N SER A 311 3.08 -12.26 21.91
CA SER A 311 3.51 -11.23 22.85
C SER A 311 2.44 -10.91 23.89
N ASP A 312 2.86 -10.39 25.04
CA ASP A 312 1.94 -9.99 26.11
C ASP A 312 0.93 -8.94 25.67
N TYR A 313 1.33 -8.01 24.81
CA TYR A 313 0.43 -7.01 24.22
C TYR A 313 -0.64 -7.66 23.32
N ALA A 314 -0.26 -8.64 22.50
CA ALA A 314 -1.21 -9.38 21.69
C ALA A 314 -2.17 -10.18 22.58
N VAL A 315 -1.64 -10.98 23.50
CA VAL A 315 -2.42 -11.91 24.34
C VAL A 315 -3.37 -11.15 25.28
N ASN A 316 -2.86 -10.15 25.99
CA ASN A 316 -3.59 -9.47 27.07
C ASN A 316 -4.37 -8.24 26.59
N ARG A 317 -3.99 -7.64 25.45
CA ARG A 317 -4.58 -6.38 24.97
C ARG A 317 -5.14 -6.46 23.55
N ASN A 318 -5.10 -7.64 22.92
CA ASN A 318 -5.48 -7.85 21.53
C ASN A 318 -4.75 -6.92 20.55
N ASN A 319 -3.55 -6.45 20.91
CA ASN A 319 -2.77 -5.51 20.13
C ASN A 319 -1.69 -6.23 19.33
N LEU A 320 -1.96 -6.49 18.05
CA LEU A 320 -1.04 -7.21 17.17
C LEU A 320 0.04 -6.33 16.53
N PHE A 321 -0.15 -5.01 16.51
CA PHE A 321 0.67 -4.08 15.73
C PHE A 321 1.50 -3.12 16.60
N GLY A 322 1.41 -3.24 17.92
CA GLY A 322 2.15 -2.39 18.85
C GLY A 322 1.65 -0.94 18.89
N LEU A 323 0.37 -0.69 18.59
CA LEU A 323 -0.21 0.66 18.52
C LEU A 323 -0.45 1.25 19.93
N ASN A 324 -0.50 2.58 20.07
CA ASN A 324 -0.78 3.28 21.34
C ASN A 324 -2.27 3.70 21.44
N ALA A 325 -3.05 3.25 22.45
CA ALA A 325 -4.48 3.58 22.50
C ALA A 325 -4.69 4.80 23.37
N ILE A 326 -5.39 5.75 22.80
CA ILE A 326 -5.91 6.92 23.48
C ILE A 326 -7.31 6.56 24.00
N ASP A 327 -7.54 6.81 25.29
CA ASP A 327 -8.78 7.49 25.71
C ASP A 327 -8.79 8.05 27.14
N ALA A 328 -7.86 7.75 28.06
CA ALA A 328 -7.96 8.38 29.40
C ALA A 328 -6.75 8.33 30.38
N ASP A 329 -5.57 7.80 30.04
CA ASP A 329 -4.61 7.47 31.12
C ASP A 329 -3.13 7.37 30.67
N PRO A 330 -2.17 8.01 31.36
CA PRO A 330 -0.77 8.12 30.95
C PRO A 330 0.08 6.82 30.92
N ASP A 331 -0.44 5.67 31.38
CA ASP A 331 0.35 4.42 31.51
C ASP A 331 0.03 3.30 30.46
N LYS A 332 -0.49 3.61 29.25
CA LYS A 332 -1.17 2.59 28.38
C LYS A 332 -0.63 2.39 26.95
N ALA A 333 -0.07 1.21 26.65
CA ALA A 333 -0.10 0.62 25.30
C ALA A 333 -1.50 0.05 24.97
N SER A 334 -1.94 0.07 23.69
CA SER A 334 -3.36 -0.10 23.31
C SER A 334 -4.04 -1.34 23.86
N TYR A 335 -5.23 -1.16 24.43
CA TYR A 335 -6.21 -2.23 24.61
C TYR A 335 -7.25 -2.15 23.49
N PHE A 336 -7.43 -3.23 22.73
CA PHE A 336 -8.48 -3.37 21.73
C PHE A 336 -9.54 -4.36 22.21
N SER A 337 -10.80 -4.07 21.89
CA SER A 337 -11.95 -4.93 22.25
C SER A 337 -11.87 -6.33 21.63
N SER A 338 -11.18 -6.46 20.48
CA SER A 338 -10.93 -7.74 19.82
C SER A 338 -9.75 -7.62 18.84
N VAL A 339 -9.27 -8.77 18.36
CA VAL A 339 -8.30 -8.81 17.25
C VAL A 339 -8.90 -8.20 15.98
N ASP A 340 -10.17 -8.45 15.66
CA ASP A 340 -10.83 -7.85 14.48
C ASP A 340 -10.78 -6.31 14.54
N GLU A 341 -11.09 -5.73 15.70
CA GLU A 341 -11.03 -4.28 15.90
C GLU A 341 -9.61 -3.73 15.78
N CYS A 342 -8.61 -4.43 16.31
CA CYS A 342 -7.20 -4.07 16.15
C CYS A 342 -6.79 -4.04 14.67
N VAL A 343 -7.10 -5.09 13.90
CA VAL A 343 -6.80 -5.12 12.45
C VAL A 343 -7.59 -4.06 11.69
N ARG A 344 -8.87 -3.82 12.06
CA ARG A 344 -9.69 -2.76 11.45
C ARG A 344 -9.04 -1.40 11.61
N GLN A 345 -8.65 -1.02 12.83
CA GLN A 345 -8.04 0.27 13.10
C GLN A 345 -6.67 0.40 12.45
N PHE A 346 -5.85 -0.65 12.47
CA PHE A 346 -4.57 -0.65 11.75
C PHE A 346 -4.79 -0.36 10.26
N SER A 347 -5.70 -1.07 9.61
CA SER A 347 -5.96 -0.94 8.17
C SER A 347 -6.65 0.38 7.77
N GLU A 348 -7.66 0.81 8.53
CA GLU A 348 -8.41 2.04 8.23
C GLU A 348 -7.70 3.30 8.69
N THR A 349 -7.35 3.36 9.98
CA THR A 349 -6.90 4.59 10.64
C THR A 349 -5.41 4.82 10.45
N TRP A 350 -4.59 3.80 10.72
CA TRP A 350 -3.14 3.95 10.68
C TRP A 350 -2.60 3.88 9.25
N MET A 351 -3.06 2.90 8.46
CA MET A 351 -2.62 2.75 7.09
C MET A 351 -3.39 3.70 6.16
N SER A 352 -4.68 3.46 5.92
CA SER A 352 -5.40 4.15 4.82
C SER A 352 -5.58 5.65 5.02
N LYS A 353 -5.82 6.11 6.25
CA LYS A 353 -5.93 7.54 6.61
C LYS A 353 -4.63 8.14 7.14
N GLY A 354 -3.56 7.34 7.24
CA GLY A 354 -2.28 7.77 7.81
C GLY A 354 -1.14 7.52 6.83
N TYR A 355 -0.39 6.43 7.00
CA TYR A 355 0.81 6.14 6.20
C TYR A 355 0.59 6.03 4.69
N LEU A 356 -0.64 5.80 4.23
CA LEU A 356 -1.00 5.75 2.81
C LEU A 356 -1.69 7.04 2.34
N ASP A 357 -1.94 8.00 3.22
CA ASP A 357 -2.51 9.30 2.89
C ASP A 357 -1.39 10.32 2.65
N SER A 358 -1.25 10.78 1.41
CA SER A 358 -0.22 11.76 1.02
C SER A 358 -0.26 13.11 1.76
N THR A 359 -1.34 13.39 2.49
CA THR A 359 -1.50 14.60 3.29
C THR A 359 -1.09 14.42 4.75
N ASP A 360 -0.90 13.18 5.21
CA ASP A 360 -0.44 12.89 6.56
C ASP A 360 1.07 13.16 6.69
N TRP A 361 1.50 13.68 7.82
CA TRP A 361 2.91 13.99 8.09
C TRP A 361 3.79 12.72 8.17
N ARG A 362 3.18 11.54 8.36
CA ARG A 362 3.85 10.23 8.34
C ARG A 362 4.07 9.67 6.94
N TYR A 363 3.53 10.31 5.90
CA TYR A 363 3.63 9.80 4.55
C TYR A 363 5.03 10.00 3.94
N PHE A 364 5.76 8.89 3.79
CA PHE A 364 7.02 8.81 3.05
C PHE A 364 6.95 7.77 1.91
N GLY A 365 5.73 7.38 1.51
CA GLY A 365 5.43 6.38 0.49
C GLY A 365 4.70 5.16 1.05
N GLY A 366 3.74 4.61 0.30
CA GLY A 366 2.84 3.57 0.78
C GLY A 366 3.37 2.12 0.75
N PHE A 367 4.61 1.88 1.19
CA PHE A 367 5.28 0.56 1.21
C PHE A 367 6.10 0.39 2.50
N LEU A 368 6.53 -0.82 2.87
CA LEU A 368 7.24 -1.06 4.14
C LEU A 368 8.53 -0.23 4.24
N GLY A 369 9.37 -0.31 3.21
CA GLY A 369 10.51 0.56 3.00
C GLY A 369 11.64 0.42 4.02
N ASN A 370 12.36 1.53 4.22
CA ASN A 370 13.56 1.64 5.05
C ASN A 370 13.61 3.05 5.69
N LYS A 371 14.77 3.51 6.15
CA LYS A 371 14.87 4.84 6.78
C LYS A 371 14.92 6.00 5.78
N ALA A 372 15.13 5.76 4.49
CA ALA A 372 15.02 6.80 3.46
C ALA A 372 13.58 7.02 2.98
N SER A 373 12.77 5.98 2.90
CA SER A 373 11.39 6.09 2.38
C SER A 373 10.51 4.91 2.83
N GLY A 374 9.20 5.10 2.72
CA GLY A 374 8.20 4.13 3.16
C GLY A 374 7.77 4.30 4.61
N ILE A 375 7.00 3.33 5.10
CA ILE A 375 6.38 3.33 6.44
C ILE A 375 7.44 3.37 7.55
N ASN A 376 8.57 2.68 7.36
CA ASN A 376 9.63 2.58 8.38
C ASN A 376 10.27 3.93 8.78
N VAL A 377 10.12 4.97 7.95
CA VAL A 377 10.64 6.31 8.29
C VAL A 377 10.03 6.81 9.60
N LYS A 378 8.71 6.60 9.81
CA LYS A 378 7.97 7.12 10.97
C LYS A 378 7.33 6.06 11.88
N TYR A 379 7.39 4.79 11.49
CA TYR A 379 6.77 3.70 12.25
C TYR A 379 7.64 3.20 13.41
N ALA A 380 8.88 2.78 13.15
CA ALA A 380 9.73 2.10 14.14
C ALA A 380 11.11 2.73 14.27
N SER A 381 11.74 2.66 15.45
CA SER A 381 13.13 3.09 15.62
C SER A 381 14.15 2.07 15.08
N ASP A 382 13.75 0.81 14.90
CA ASP A 382 14.53 -0.22 14.18
C ASP A 382 14.68 0.13 12.68
N PRO A 383 15.91 0.42 12.19
CA PRO A 383 16.14 0.74 10.79
C PRO A 383 15.82 -0.42 9.83
N TYR A 384 15.71 -1.66 10.33
CA TYR A 384 15.43 -2.85 9.55
C TYR A 384 14.02 -3.43 9.79
N TRP A 385 13.13 -2.69 10.46
CA TRP A 385 11.74 -3.10 10.67
C TRP A 385 11.02 -3.51 9.37
N GLY A 386 11.19 -2.71 8.30
CA GLY A 386 10.58 -3.00 7.00
C GLY A 386 11.12 -4.28 6.36
N GLU A 387 12.42 -4.58 6.55
CA GLU A 387 13.03 -5.83 6.12
C GLU A 387 12.52 -7.03 6.94
N LYS A 388 12.39 -6.88 8.26
CA LYS A 388 11.83 -7.92 9.14
C LYS A 388 10.40 -8.29 8.75
N ALA A 389 9.53 -7.30 8.56
CA ALA A 389 8.17 -7.54 8.08
C ALA A 389 8.13 -8.19 6.68
N ALA A 390 9.03 -7.79 5.78
CA ALA A 390 9.17 -8.40 4.45
C ALA A 390 9.72 -9.84 4.51
N ALA A 391 10.64 -10.15 5.41
CA ALA A 391 11.17 -11.50 5.62
C ALA A 391 10.06 -12.45 6.07
N VAL A 392 9.15 -11.99 6.95
CA VAL A 392 7.95 -12.74 7.30
C VAL A 392 7.03 -12.94 6.09
N ALA A 393 6.83 -11.90 5.27
CA ALA A 393 6.01 -12.02 4.05
C ALA A 393 6.59 -13.06 3.06
N TRP A 394 7.92 -13.14 2.91
CA TRP A 394 8.57 -14.20 2.13
C TRP A 394 8.31 -15.61 2.67
N GLN A 395 8.30 -15.78 4.00
CA GLN A 395 7.99 -17.06 4.63
C GLN A 395 6.52 -17.46 4.45
N LEU A 396 5.61 -16.51 4.60
CA LEU A 396 4.18 -16.73 4.33
C LEU A 396 3.94 -17.07 2.87
N ASP A 397 4.49 -16.30 1.94
CA ASP A 397 4.36 -16.55 0.49
C ASP A 397 4.85 -17.94 0.12
N SER A 398 6.04 -18.33 0.61
CA SER A 398 6.61 -19.67 0.38
C SER A 398 5.69 -20.79 0.86
N ARG A 399 5.01 -20.61 2.00
CA ARG A 399 4.06 -21.59 2.55
C ARG A 399 2.70 -21.58 1.87
N CYS A 400 2.29 -20.44 1.34
CA CYS A 400 1.03 -20.29 0.63
C CYS A 400 1.12 -20.73 -0.84
N GLY A 401 2.32 -20.97 -1.38
CA GLY A 401 2.56 -21.53 -2.71
C GLY A 401 3.40 -20.67 -3.64
N GLY A 402 3.90 -19.51 -3.18
CA GLY A 402 4.85 -18.67 -3.90
C GLY A 402 4.26 -17.85 -5.07
N SER A 403 2.97 -17.52 -5.04
CA SER A 403 2.27 -16.84 -6.14
C SER A 403 2.19 -15.33 -6.04
N ASP A 404 2.52 -14.72 -4.89
CA ASP A 404 2.49 -13.26 -4.75
C ASP A 404 3.86 -12.61 -5.05
N ALA A 405 4.97 -13.32 -4.82
CA ALA A 405 6.30 -12.87 -5.18
C ALA A 405 6.39 -12.59 -6.69
N GLY A 406 6.89 -11.39 -7.04
CA GLY A 406 7.04 -10.97 -8.45
C GLY A 406 5.72 -10.69 -9.19
N ARG A 407 4.55 -10.89 -8.57
CA ARG A 407 3.23 -10.75 -9.21
C ARG A 407 2.99 -9.37 -9.82
N TYR A 408 3.41 -8.30 -9.15
CA TYR A 408 3.11 -6.92 -9.52
C TYR A 408 4.29 -6.19 -10.14
N THR A 409 4.01 -5.28 -11.08
CA THR A 409 5.03 -4.35 -11.58
C THR A 409 5.29 -3.24 -10.56
N ILE A 410 6.55 -3.11 -10.13
CA ILE A 410 7.00 -2.10 -9.17
C ILE A 410 7.91 -1.11 -9.89
N GLY A 411 7.56 0.18 -9.77
CA GLY A 411 8.39 1.29 -10.20
C GLY A 411 9.02 2.00 -9.02
N ILE A 412 10.27 2.45 -9.14
CA ILE A 412 10.97 3.22 -8.13
C ILE A 412 11.33 4.61 -8.67
N LYS A 413 11.00 5.63 -7.88
CA LYS A 413 11.54 6.98 -8.00
C LYS A 413 12.88 7.06 -7.26
N THR A 414 13.99 7.04 -8.00
CA THR A 414 15.34 7.07 -7.42
C THR A 414 15.82 8.49 -7.11
N SER A 415 15.28 9.50 -7.80
CA SER A 415 15.65 10.91 -7.58
C SER A 415 14.92 11.55 -6.40
N SER A 416 15.52 12.61 -5.83
CA SER A 416 14.90 13.46 -4.80
C SER A 416 13.89 14.48 -5.36
N THR A 417 13.57 14.39 -6.66
CA THR A 417 12.57 15.26 -7.27
C THR A 417 11.19 14.98 -6.68
N ASP A 418 10.46 16.03 -6.33
CA ASP A 418 9.06 15.95 -5.92
C ASP A 418 8.17 15.84 -7.16
N VAL A 419 7.66 14.63 -7.43
CA VAL A 419 6.97 14.29 -8.69
C VAL A 419 5.46 14.43 -8.51
N ASN A 420 4.83 15.15 -9.44
CA ASN A 420 3.38 15.28 -9.49
C ASN A 420 2.71 13.96 -9.90
N VAL A 421 1.76 13.50 -9.09
CA VAL A 421 0.84 12.42 -9.41
C VAL A 421 -0.50 13.00 -9.83
N ARG A 422 -1.02 12.57 -10.97
CA ARG A 422 -2.06 13.28 -11.72
C ARG A 422 -3.30 12.43 -11.96
N SER A 423 -4.42 13.11 -12.22
CA SER A 423 -5.72 12.51 -12.50
C SER A 423 -5.84 11.86 -13.89
N GLN A 424 -5.01 12.28 -14.85
CA GLN A 424 -4.98 11.75 -16.23
C GLN A 424 -3.55 11.62 -16.74
N SER A 425 -3.35 10.90 -17.85
CA SER A 425 -2.10 10.74 -18.62
C SER A 425 -1.70 12.04 -19.34
N SER A 426 -1.64 13.15 -18.63
CA SER A 426 -1.32 14.47 -19.18
C SER A 426 -0.70 15.40 -18.13
N ALA A 427 0.33 16.14 -18.54
CA ALA A 427 0.99 17.16 -17.72
C ALA A 427 0.09 18.36 -17.39
N SER A 428 -0.99 18.59 -18.14
CA SER A 428 -1.96 19.66 -17.87
C SER A 428 -3.12 19.24 -16.94
N SER A 429 -3.25 17.94 -16.65
CA SER A 429 -4.32 17.44 -15.79
C SER A 429 -4.07 17.74 -14.31
N THR A 430 -5.14 17.72 -13.52
CA THR A 430 -5.13 18.00 -12.08
C THR A 430 -4.08 17.16 -11.37
N VAL A 431 -3.20 17.82 -10.60
CA VAL A 431 -2.30 17.18 -9.63
C VAL A 431 -3.14 16.74 -8.44
N LEU A 432 -3.14 15.44 -8.15
CA LEU A 432 -3.87 14.84 -7.03
C LEU A 432 -3.05 14.92 -5.74
N TYR A 433 -1.77 14.56 -5.84
CA TYR A 433 -0.80 14.60 -4.77
C TYR A 433 0.61 14.59 -5.37
N LYS A 434 1.63 14.64 -4.52
CA LYS A 434 3.02 14.52 -4.95
C LYS A 434 3.76 13.48 -4.14
N THR A 435 4.85 12.96 -4.70
CA THR A 435 5.63 11.89 -4.08
C THR A 435 6.46 12.35 -2.90
N GLY A 436 6.79 13.65 -2.79
CA GLY A 436 7.81 14.15 -1.86
C GLY A 436 9.24 13.97 -2.39
N SER A 437 10.21 14.50 -1.63
CA SER A 437 11.64 14.55 -1.99
C SER A 437 12.44 13.31 -1.58
N GLN A 438 11.83 12.37 -0.87
CA GLN A 438 12.50 11.14 -0.47
C GLN A 438 12.89 10.28 -1.69
N VAL A 439 14.02 9.61 -1.60
CA VAL A 439 14.57 8.74 -2.65
C VAL A 439 14.07 7.31 -2.48
N SER A 440 14.23 6.49 -3.52
CA SER A 440 13.77 5.09 -3.57
C SER A 440 12.27 4.90 -3.27
N SER A 441 11.43 5.89 -3.63
CA SER A 441 9.98 5.79 -3.41
C SER A 441 9.34 4.81 -4.39
N SER A 442 8.61 3.83 -3.88
CA SER A 442 7.92 2.82 -4.68
C SER A 442 6.52 3.26 -5.13
N VAL A 443 6.15 2.87 -6.36
CA VAL A 443 4.80 2.96 -6.92
C VAL A 443 4.37 1.64 -7.54
N LEU A 444 3.08 1.32 -7.41
CA LEU A 444 2.49 0.11 -7.99
C LEU A 444 2.01 0.43 -9.41
N ILE A 445 2.74 -0.05 -10.41
CA ILE A 445 2.39 0.18 -11.82
C ILE A 445 1.32 -0.81 -12.24
N MET A 446 0.15 -0.28 -12.60
CA MET A 446 -0.97 -1.10 -13.08
C MET A 446 -0.81 -1.47 -14.55
N LYS A 447 -0.17 -0.60 -15.34
CA LYS A 447 0.11 -0.80 -16.77
C LYS A 447 1.54 -0.36 -17.08
N SER A 448 2.39 -1.31 -17.42
CA SER A 448 3.82 -1.10 -17.68
C SER A 448 4.13 -0.45 -19.03
N SER A 449 3.12 -0.29 -19.90
CA SER A 449 3.23 0.52 -21.12
C SER A 449 2.72 1.94 -20.86
N PRO A 450 3.59 2.98 -20.87
CA PRO A 450 3.17 4.35 -20.65
C PRO A 450 2.14 4.81 -21.68
N GLU A 451 1.19 5.62 -21.22
CA GLU A 451 0.26 6.35 -22.06
C GLU A 451 0.63 7.82 -22.03
N ASN A 452 0.95 8.41 -23.19
CA ASN A 452 1.40 9.81 -23.31
C ASN A 452 2.59 10.16 -22.39
N GLY A 453 3.50 9.21 -22.16
CA GLY A 453 4.64 9.38 -21.26
C GLY A 453 4.33 9.20 -19.77
N PHE A 454 3.12 8.73 -19.41
CA PHE A 454 2.74 8.47 -18.02
C PHE A 454 2.46 6.98 -17.78
N TYR A 455 2.97 6.44 -16.67
CA TYR A 455 2.49 5.18 -16.13
C TYR A 455 1.16 5.41 -15.41
N ARG A 456 0.22 4.49 -15.60
CA ARG A 456 -0.94 4.38 -14.70
C ARG A 456 -0.53 3.59 -13.47
N ILE A 457 -0.73 4.20 -12.30
CA ILE A 457 -0.38 3.64 -11.00
C ILE A 457 -1.61 3.50 -10.11
N GLN A 458 -1.57 2.55 -9.18
CA GLN A 458 -2.51 2.53 -8.06
C GLN A 458 -2.20 3.73 -7.16
N SER A 459 -3.19 4.53 -6.77
CA SER A 459 -2.94 5.72 -5.94
C SER A 459 -2.69 5.32 -4.49
N ASP A 460 -1.68 5.89 -3.84
CA ASP A 460 -1.49 5.68 -2.40
C ASP A 460 -2.70 6.21 -1.59
N PRO A 461 -3.09 7.49 -1.70
CA PRO A 461 -4.23 8.00 -0.95
C PRO A 461 -5.57 7.52 -1.52
N VAL A 462 -6.59 7.52 -0.66
CA VAL A 462 -7.99 7.44 -1.09
C VAL A 462 -8.32 8.71 -1.88
N LEU A 463 -8.91 8.56 -3.06
CA LEU A 463 -9.36 9.68 -3.89
C LEU A 463 -10.87 9.86 -3.76
N ASN A 464 -11.37 11.06 -4.05
CA ASN A 464 -12.80 11.25 -4.22
C ASN A 464 -13.32 10.50 -5.46
N SER A 465 -14.64 10.31 -5.56
CA SER A 465 -15.26 9.52 -6.64
C SER A 465 -15.02 10.07 -8.05
N LYS A 466 -14.64 11.34 -8.18
CA LYS A 466 -14.31 11.99 -9.46
C LYS A 466 -12.81 11.93 -9.79
N ARG A 467 -11.97 11.40 -8.89
CA ARG A 467 -10.50 11.47 -8.95
C ARG A 467 -10.01 12.89 -9.25
N THR A 468 -10.49 13.87 -8.49
CA THR A 468 -10.04 15.27 -8.60
C THR A 468 -9.30 15.77 -7.38
N ALA A 469 -9.35 15.03 -6.26
CA ALA A 469 -8.65 15.35 -5.01
C ALA A 469 -8.53 14.09 -4.13
N VAL A 470 -7.59 14.14 -3.18
CA VAL A 470 -7.50 13.21 -2.05
C VAL A 470 -8.73 13.35 -1.16
N ASN A 471 -9.21 12.23 -0.61
CA ASN A 471 -10.31 12.18 0.35
C ASN A 471 -9.78 11.66 1.71
N THR A 472 -9.40 12.59 2.57
CA THR A 472 -8.84 12.30 3.91
C THR A 472 -9.89 11.80 4.91
N SER A 473 -11.18 11.97 4.61
CA SER A 473 -12.27 11.64 5.55
C SER A 473 -12.61 10.14 5.60
N SER A 474 -12.11 9.34 4.64
CA SER A 474 -12.47 7.93 4.51
C SER A 474 -11.23 7.06 4.34
N GLY A 475 -11.22 5.90 4.99
CA GLY A 475 -10.25 4.85 4.71
C GLY A 475 -10.71 3.86 3.64
N ASN A 476 -11.98 3.93 3.22
CA ASN A 476 -12.54 3.00 2.24
C ASN A 476 -11.85 3.16 0.89
N TYR A 477 -11.27 2.06 0.40
CA TYR A 477 -10.42 2.09 -0.77
C TYR A 477 -10.89 1.05 -1.78
N ASN A 478 -11.36 1.51 -2.93
CA ASN A 478 -11.74 0.63 -4.02
C ASN A 478 -10.58 0.45 -4.99
N ILE A 479 -9.96 -0.73 -4.97
CA ILE A 479 -8.78 -1.04 -5.80
C ILE A 479 -9.01 -0.77 -7.30
N GLY A 480 -10.22 -0.99 -7.81
CA GLY A 480 -10.55 -0.81 -9.23
C GLY A 480 -10.61 0.66 -9.66
N THR A 481 -10.98 1.56 -8.75
CA THR A 481 -11.24 2.98 -9.09
C THR A 481 -10.18 3.94 -8.59
N MET A 482 -9.36 3.54 -7.62
CA MET A 482 -8.33 4.36 -6.97
C MET A 482 -6.99 4.32 -7.70
N TYR A 483 -6.92 4.96 -8.86
CA TYR A 483 -5.71 5.04 -9.67
C TYR A 483 -5.35 6.47 -10.05
N ALA A 484 -4.10 6.67 -10.42
CA ALA A 484 -3.56 7.95 -10.87
C ALA A 484 -2.48 7.73 -11.94
N PHE A 485 -1.83 8.81 -12.36
CA PHE A 485 -0.81 8.80 -13.40
C PHE A 485 0.45 9.52 -12.92
N ILE A 486 1.61 8.93 -13.20
CA ILE A 486 2.92 9.48 -12.86
C ILE A 486 3.81 9.49 -14.11
N SER A 487 4.64 10.53 -14.29
CA SER A 487 5.52 10.60 -15.46
C SER A 487 6.52 9.44 -15.43
N ALA A 488 6.67 8.77 -16.57
CA ALA A 488 7.59 7.65 -16.74
C ALA A 488 9.06 8.09 -16.63
N ASP A 489 9.37 9.37 -16.90
CA ASP A 489 10.74 9.92 -16.87
C ASP A 489 11.39 9.83 -15.47
N TYR A 490 10.59 9.75 -14.42
CA TYR A 490 11.07 9.70 -13.03
C TYR A 490 11.05 8.30 -12.42
N ILE A 491 10.56 7.29 -13.15
CA ILE A 491 10.27 5.96 -12.59
C ILE A 491 11.05 4.87 -13.33
N THR A 492 11.89 4.16 -12.58
CA THR A 492 12.59 2.96 -13.05
C THR A 492 11.79 1.72 -12.66
N ILE A 493 11.44 0.86 -13.61
CA ILE A 493 10.80 -0.44 -13.30
C ILE A 493 11.88 -1.37 -12.74
N VAL A 494 11.70 -1.85 -11.51
CA VAL A 494 12.66 -2.73 -10.81
C VAL A 494 12.15 -4.15 -10.65
N ASN A 495 10.83 -4.35 -10.71
CA ASN A 495 10.21 -5.65 -10.84
C ASN A 495 9.13 -5.56 -11.93
N LYS A 496 9.18 -6.45 -12.91
CA LYS A 496 8.16 -6.55 -13.95
C LYS A 496 7.28 -7.76 -13.67
N GLY A 497 6.10 -7.51 -13.11
CA GLY A 497 5.08 -8.52 -12.89
C GLY A 497 4.09 -8.57 -14.04
N SER A 498 2.91 -9.11 -13.75
CA SER A 498 1.77 -8.96 -14.66
C SER A 498 1.23 -7.55 -14.53
N ASP A 499 0.93 -6.92 -15.67
CA ASP A 499 0.06 -5.75 -15.65
C ASP A 499 -1.22 -6.14 -14.91
N VAL A 500 -1.57 -5.36 -13.89
CA VAL A 500 -2.84 -5.56 -13.18
C VAL A 500 -3.90 -5.48 -14.26
N SER A 501 -4.74 -6.50 -14.43
CA SER A 501 -5.78 -6.51 -15.45
C SER A 501 -6.67 -5.31 -15.22
N ILE A 502 -6.35 -4.21 -15.89
CA ILE A 502 -7.07 -2.97 -15.76
C ILE A 502 -8.41 -3.29 -16.37
N GLN A 503 -9.45 -3.10 -15.57
CA GLN A 503 -10.83 -3.24 -15.97
C GLN A 503 -11.11 -2.18 -17.05
N THR A 504 -10.66 -2.43 -18.27
CA THR A 504 -11.14 -1.74 -19.46
C THR A 504 -12.50 -2.32 -19.72
N SER A 505 -13.54 -1.49 -19.72
CA SER A 505 -14.84 -1.97 -20.14
C SER A 505 -14.69 -2.53 -21.56
N PRO A 506 -15.04 -3.80 -21.82
CA PRO A 506 -14.92 -4.38 -23.16
C PRO A 506 -15.96 -3.81 -24.12
N PHE A 507 -16.79 -2.87 -23.65
CA PHE A 507 -17.89 -2.29 -24.41
C PHE A 507 -17.51 -0.92 -24.96
N PRO A 508 -17.64 -0.70 -26.28
CA PRO A 508 -17.24 0.55 -26.93
C PRO A 508 -18.11 1.76 -26.54
N ASP A 509 -19.23 1.54 -25.85
CA ASP A 509 -20.16 2.57 -25.40
C ASP A 509 -20.10 2.84 -23.89
N VAL A 510 -19.07 2.33 -23.21
CA VAL A 510 -18.79 2.57 -21.80
C VAL A 510 -17.48 3.34 -21.71
N ASN A 511 -17.59 4.66 -21.80
CA ASN A 511 -16.43 5.55 -21.89
C ASN A 511 -15.75 5.73 -20.52
N PRO A 512 -14.39 5.70 -20.45
CA PRO A 512 -13.65 6.06 -19.25
C PRO A 512 -14.11 7.38 -18.66
N GLY A 513 -14.33 7.43 -17.34
CA GLY A 513 -14.86 8.61 -16.64
C GLY A 513 -16.39 8.66 -16.49
N SER A 514 -17.13 7.78 -17.17
CA SER A 514 -18.56 7.58 -16.88
C SER A 514 -18.74 7.07 -15.46
N TRP A 515 -19.75 7.54 -14.73
CA TRP A 515 -20.00 7.12 -13.34
C TRP A 515 -20.23 5.61 -13.19
N TYR A 516 -20.64 4.94 -14.27
CA TYR A 516 -20.87 3.51 -14.32
C TYR A 516 -19.71 2.72 -14.95
N TYR A 517 -18.61 3.36 -15.36
CA TYR A 517 -17.53 2.70 -16.11
C TYR A 517 -16.96 1.50 -15.37
N ASP A 518 -16.50 1.71 -14.14
CA ASP A 518 -15.82 0.68 -13.35
C ASP A 518 -16.78 -0.45 -12.96
N VAL A 519 -18.00 -0.10 -12.56
CA VAL A 519 -18.99 -1.12 -12.16
C VAL A 519 -19.46 -1.98 -13.33
N VAL A 520 -19.55 -1.42 -14.53
CA VAL A 520 -19.92 -2.20 -15.72
C VAL A 520 -18.79 -3.13 -16.13
N ALA A 521 -17.54 -2.68 -16.03
CA ALA A 521 -16.38 -3.54 -16.30
C ALA A 521 -16.31 -4.71 -15.31
N ASP A 522 -16.50 -4.44 -14.02
CA ASP A 522 -16.53 -5.45 -12.96
C ASP A 522 -17.64 -6.49 -13.16
N MET A 523 -18.88 -6.05 -13.40
CA MET A 523 -20.02 -6.93 -13.64
C MET A 523 -19.83 -7.86 -14.84
N LYS A 524 -19.13 -7.39 -15.88
CA LYS A 524 -18.82 -8.20 -17.06
C LYS A 524 -17.75 -9.24 -16.75
N ASN A 525 -16.72 -8.89 -16.00
CA ASN A 525 -15.65 -9.83 -15.67
C ASN A 525 -16.09 -10.93 -14.70
N GLN A 526 -17.03 -10.63 -13.81
CA GLN A 526 -17.70 -11.65 -13.01
C GLN A 526 -18.72 -12.48 -13.81
N GLY A 527 -18.96 -12.14 -15.08
CA GLY A 527 -19.94 -12.81 -15.93
C GLY A 527 -21.40 -12.54 -15.55
N ILE A 528 -21.65 -11.56 -14.66
CA ILE A 528 -22.97 -11.26 -14.08
C ILE A 528 -23.84 -10.47 -15.07
N MET A 529 -23.34 -9.32 -15.53
CA MET A 529 -23.97 -8.56 -16.62
C MET A 529 -23.09 -8.60 -17.86
N THR A 530 -23.64 -9.12 -18.95
CA THR A 530 -22.97 -9.17 -20.25
C THR A 530 -23.47 -8.07 -21.17
N GLY A 531 -22.73 -7.78 -22.24
CA GLY A 531 -23.22 -6.91 -23.32
C GLY A 531 -24.38 -7.54 -24.07
N MET A 532 -24.98 -6.72 -24.91
CA MET A 532 -26.00 -7.13 -25.88
C MET A 532 -25.32 -7.78 -27.10
N ASP A 533 -26.11 -8.40 -27.98
CA ASP A 533 -25.59 -9.13 -29.16
C ASP A 533 -24.82 -8.23 -30.14
N ASN A 534 -25.01 -6.91 -30.07
CA ASN A 534 -24.26 -5.92 -30.84
C ASN A 534 -22.87 -5.57 -30.26
N GLY A 535 -22.43 -6.27 -29.20
CA GLY A 535 -21.14 -6.04 -28.55
C GLY A 535 -21.10 -4.79 -27.65
N ARG A 536 -22.23 -4.11 -27.42
CA ARG A 536 -22.34 -2.91 -26.58
C ARG A 536 -22.94 -3.23 -25.21
N PHE A 537 -22.67 -2.41 -24.20
CA PHE A 537 -23.34 -2.55 -22.91
C PHE A 537 -24.73 -1.93 -22.89
N GLU A 538 -24.92 -0.84 -23.62
CA GLU A 538 -26.13 0.01 -23.64
C GLU A 538 -26.54 0.54 -22.25
N PRO A 539 -25.71 1.39 -21.62
CA PRO A 539 -25.89 1.80 -20.22
C PRO A 539 -27.23 2.51 -19.93
N ALA A 540 -27.79 3.21 -20.91
CA ALA A 540 -29.06 3.94 -20.80
C ALA A 540 -30.29 3.09 -21.12
N THR A 541 -30.14 1.91 -21.72
CA THR A 541 -31.27 1.05 -22.10
C THR A 541 -31.99 0.58 -20.84
N THR A 542 -33.33 0.63 -20.87
CA THR A 542 -34.17 0.13 -19.78
C THR A 542 -34.06 -1.39 -19.68
N LEU A 543 -33.87 -1.89 -18.46
CA LEU A 543 -33.77 -3.31 -18.19
C LEU A 543 -35.16 -3.98 -18.27
N SER A 544 -35.27 -5.09 -18.98
CA SER A 544 -36.46 -5.94 -18.94
C SER A 544 -36.40 -6.93 -17.78
N ARG A 545 -37.56 -7.49 -17.39
CA ARG A 545 -37.65 -8.53 -16.36
C ARG A 545 -36.82 -9.77 -16.70
N ALA A 546 -36.78 -10.18 -17.97
CA ALA A 546 -35.94 -11.28 -18.43
C ALA A 546 -34.45 -11.01 -18.19
N HIS A 547 -33.95 -9.82 -18.55
CA HIS A 547 -32.55 -9.48 -18.34
C HIS A 547 -32.15 -9.53 -16.86
N PHE A 548 -33.02 -9.05 -15.97
CA PHE A 548 -32.72 -9.09 -14.54
C PHE A 548 -32.76 -10.51 -13.97
N ALA A 549 -33.73 -11.34 -14.40
CA ALA A 549 -33.77 -12.76 -14.04
C ALA A 549 -32.48 -13.48 -14.47
N THR A 550 -32.00 -13.25 -15.70
CA THR A 550 -30.73 -13.79 -16.20
C THR A 550 -29.54 -13.29 -15.37
N THR A 551 -29.56 -12.05 -14.90
CA THR A 551 -28.49 -11.49 -14.08
C THR A 551 -28.42 -12.18 -12.71
N LEU A 552 -29.55 -12.35 -12.02
CA LEU A 552 -29.61 -13.07 -10.74
C LEU A 552 -29.23 -14.55 -10.89
N TYR A 553 -29.63 -15.18 -11.99
CA TYR A 553 -29.25 -16.57 -12.31
C TYR A 553 -27.73 -16.74 -12.45
N ARG A 554 -27.06 -15.78 -13.11
CA ARG A 554 -25.60 -15.78 -13.24
C ARG A 554 -24.92 -15.54 -11.89
N MET A 555 -25.45 -14.64 -11.06
CA MET A 555 -24.97 -14.44 -9.69
C MET A 555 -25.07 -15.72 -8.84
N ALA A 556 -26.05 -16.59 -9.12
CA ALA A 556 -26.21 -17.88 -8.45
C ALA A 556 -25.30 -18.99 -9.02
N GLY A 557 -24.39 -18.66 -9.95
CA GLY A 557 -23.53 -19.65 -10.61
C GLY A 557 -24.17 -20.40 -11.78
N SER A 558 -25.29 -19.89 -12.33
CA SER A 558 -26.02 -20.50 -13.46
C SER A 558 -26.42 -21.97 -13.24
N PRO A 559 -27.15 -22.29 -12.16
CA PRO A 559 -27.50 -23.66 -11.78
C PRO A 559 -28.32 -24.38 -12.85
N SER A 560 -27.95 -25.63 -13.15
CA SER A 560 -28.64 -26.43 -14.16
C SER A 560 -30.11 -26.69 -13.79
N VAL A 561 -31.03 -26.43 -14.72
CA VAL A 561 -32.46 -26.70 -14.60
C VAL A 561 -33.02 -27.27 -15.89
N SER A 562 -34.00 -28.17 -15.77
CA SER A 562 -34.74 -28.71 -16.93
C SER A 562 -35.93 -27.84 -17.28
N TYR A 563 -36.28 -27.78 -18.57
CA TYR A 563 -37.44 -27.01 -19.03
C TYR A 563 -38.72 -27.47 -18.32
N LYS A 564 -39.47 -26.49 -17.81
CA LYS A 564 -40.83 -26.64 -17.29
C LYS A 564 -41.63 -25.42 -17.72
N LYS A 565 -42.83 -25.65 -18.25
CA LYS A 565 -43.75 -24.58 -18.65
C LYS A 565 -44.43 -23.95 -17.43
N VAL A 566 -43.64 -23.21 -16.63
CA VAL A 566 -44.09 -22.54 -15.39
C VAL A 566 -44.89 -21.27 -15.66
N PHE A 567 -44.63 -20.59 -16.77
CA PHE A 567 -45.38 -19.43 -17.24
C PHE A 567 -45.81 -19.63 -18.70
N PRO A 568 -47.01 -19.20 -19.09
CA PRO A 568 -47.53 -19.40 -20.46
C PRO A 568 -46.78 -18.56 -21.50
N ASP A 569 -46.13 -17.47 -21.10
CA ASP A 569 -45.35 -16.56 -21.94
C ASP A 569 -43.83 -16.79 -21.89
N VAL A 570 -43.41 -17.94 -21.35
CA VAL A 570 -42.01 -18.37 -21.33
C VAL A 570 -41.86 -19.67 -22.13
N GLY A 571 -41.51 -19.51 -23.41
CA GLY A 571 -41.21 -20.61 -24.31
C GLY A 571 -39.90 -21.32 -23.94
N ASP A 572 -39.71 -22.51 -24.49
CA ASP A 572 -38.43 -23.22 -24.41
C ASP A 572 -37.36 -22.54 -25.30
N GLY A 573 -36.09 -22.74 -25.00
CA GLY A 573 -34.96 -22.28 -25.81
C GLY A 573 -34.67 -20.77 -25.83
N GLN A 574 -35.30 -19.96 -24.98
CA GLN A 574 -34.97 -18.54 -24.86
C GLN A 574 -33.79 -18.31 -23.90
N PHE A 575 -33.03 -17.23 -24.08
CA PHE A 575 -31.89 -16.91 -23.20
C PHE A 575 -32.28 -16.75 -21.72
N TYR A 576 -33.56 -16.47 -21.46
CA TYR A 576 -34.14 -16.31 -20.14
C TYR A 576 -34.94 -17.54 -19.67
N THR A 577 -35.08 -18.61 -20.46
CA THR A 577 -35.86 -19.79 -20.09
C THR A 577 -35.31 -20.43 -18.80
N SER A 578 -34.04 -20.84 -18.79
CA SER A 578 -33.42 -21.43 -17.59
C SER A 578 -33.36 -20.45 -16.41
N PRO A 579 -32.97 -19.17 -16.59
CA PRO A 579 -33.04 -18.18 -15.53
C PRO A 579 -34.41 -18.04 -14.88
N VAL A 580 -35.49 -17.98 -15.68
CA VAL A 580 -36.85 -17.79 -15.15
C VAL A 580 -37.34 -19.05 -14.44
N ILE A 581 -37.05 -20.24 -14.97
CA ILE A 581 -37.42 -21.51 -14.32
C ILE A 581 -36.70 -21.65 -12.98
N TRP A 582 -35.39 -21.42 -12.95
CA TRP A 582 -34.62 -21.46 -11.71
C TRP A 582 -35.16 -20.45 -10.70
N ALA A 583 -35.27 -19.18 -11.10
CA ALA A 583 -35.69 -18.12 -10.20
C ALA A 583 -37.11 -18.34 -9.66
N ASN A 584 -37.98 -18.98 -10.43
CA ASN A 584 -39.28 -19.42 -9.95
C ASN A 584 -39.18 -20.59 -8.96
N SER A 585 -38.36 -21.60 -9.24
CA SER A 585 -38.17 -22.76 -8.36
C SER A 585 -37.64 -22.40 -6.97
N VAL A 586 -36.86 -21.32 -6.87
CA VAL A 586 -36.32 -20.80 -5.60
C VAL A 586 -37.09 -19.59 -5.06
N SER A 587 -38.28 -19.31 -5.59
CA SER A 587 -39.17 -18.22 -5.17
C SER A 587 -38.58 -16.80 -5.26
N VAL A 588 -37.52 -16.61 -6.05
CA VAL A 588 -36.99 -15.28 -6.40
C VAL A 588 -37.95 -14.54 -7.32
N ILE A 589 -38.64 -15.26 -8.21
CA ILE A 589 -39.65 -14.74 -9.14
C ILE A 589 -40.97 -15.49 -8.97
N THR A 590 -42.07 -14.75 -8.83
CA THR A 590 -43.42 -15.31 -8.64
C THR A 590 -44.37 -15.10 -9.82
N GLY A 591 -43.98 -14.29 -10.82
CA GLY A 591 -44.89 -13.87 -11.90
C GLY A 591 -45.90 -12.81 -11.48
N TYR A 592 -46.78 -12.44 -12.41
CA TYR A 592 -47.93 -11.56 -12.20
C TYR A 592 -49.19 -12.35 -11.79
N GLU A 593 -50.19 -11.66 -11.26
CA GLU A 593 -51.46 -12.27 -10.83
C GLU A 593 -52.20 -12.99 -11.96
N ASN A 594 -52.03 -12.55 -13.21
CA ASN A 594 -52.59 -13.19 -14.40
C ASN A 594 -51.83 -14.46 -14.84
N GLY A 595 -50.88 -14.95 -14.02
CA GLY A 595 -50.09 -16.14 -14.27
C GLY A 595 -48.96 -15.97 -15.30
N ARG A 596 -48.69 -14.75 -15.78
CA ARG A 596 -47.62 -14.46 -16.77
C ARG A 596 -46.33 -14.00 -16.09
N PHE A 597 -45.19 -14.16 -16.77
CA PHE A 597 -43.92 -13.59 -16.31
C PHE A 597 -43.69 -12.16 -16.81
N GLY A 598 -44.03 -11.88 -18.08
CA GLY A 598 -43.74 -10.61 -18.75
C GLY A 598 -42.25 -10.42 -19.09
N PRO A 599 -41.62 -11.31 -19.89
CA PRO A 599 -40.16 -11.28 -20.10
C PRO A 599 -39.63 -9.99 -20.74
N VAL A 600 -40.42 -9.36 -21.61
CA VAL A 600 -40.05 -8.13 -22.33
C VAL A 600 -40.50 -6.86 -21.62
N ASP A 601 -41.26 -6.98 -20.53
CA ASP A 601 -41.76 -5.82 -19.81
C ASP A 601 -40.62 -5.10 -19.10
N SER A 602 -40.68 -3.76 -19.13
CA SER A 602 -39.72 -2.91 -18.42
C SER A 602 -39.82 -3.14 -16.91
N LEU A 603 -38.68 -3.28 -16.25
CA LEU A 603 -38.61 -3.49 -14.81
C LEU A 603 -38.60 -2.16 -14.05
N THR A 604 -39.55 -1.98 -13.12
CA THR A 604 -39.52 -0.84 -12.20
C THR A 604 -38.48 -1.04 -11.11
N ARG A 605 -37.98 0.05 -10.51
CA ARG A 605 -37.00 -0.02 -9.41
C ARG A 605 -37.50 -0.82 -8.22
N GLU A 606 -38.76 -0.68 -7.84
CA GLU A 606 -39.32 -1.44 -6.72
C GLU A 606 -39.45 -2.94 -7.03
N GLN A 607 -39.73 -3.31 -8.29
CA GLN A 607 -39.74 -4.71 -8.72
C GLN A 607 -38.32 -5.30 -8.73
N MET A 608 -37.34 -4.54 -9.21
CA MET A 608 -35.92 -4.93 -9.16
C MET A 608 -35.47 -5.20 -7.72
N VAL A 609 -35.74 -4.28 -6.81
CA VAL A 609 -35.39 -4.42 -5.39
C VAL A 609 -36.14 -5.58 -4.74
N THR A 610 -37.41 -5.80 -5.07
CA THR A 610 -38.19 -6.93 -4.54
C THR A 610 -37.61 -8.27 -4.97
N MET A 611 -37.21 -8.41 -6.24
CA MET A 611 -36.54 -9.62 -6.73
C MET A 611 -35.16 -9.82 -6.06
N LEU A 612 -34.38 -8.75 -5.90
CA LEU A 612 -33.07 -8.81 -5.24
C LEU A 612 -33.19 -9.16 -3.75
N TYR A 613 -34.21 -8.65 -3.07
CA TYR A 613 -34.52 -8.98 -1.67
C TYR A 613 -34.84 -10.48 -1.49
N ARG A 614 -35.61 -11.06 -2.40
CA ARG A 614 -35.90 -12.49 -2.40
C ARG A 614 -34.66 -13.32 -2.71
N TYR A 615 -33.82 -12.84 -3.64
CA TYR A 615 -32.52 -13.46 -3.90
C TYR A 615 -31.61 -13.44 -2.67
N ALA A 616 -31.58 -12.34 -1.92
CA ALA A 616 -30.83 -12.25 -0.66
C ALA A 616 -31.31 -13.30 0.37
N LYS A 617 -32.63 -13.48 0.51
CA LYS A 617 -33.20 -14.54 1.35
C LYS A 617 -32.78 -15.93 0.90
N TYR A 618 -32.82 -16.19 -0.39
CA TYR A 618 -32.35 -17.46 -0.96
C TYR A 618 -30.87 -17.73 -0.64
N CYS A 619 -30.02 -16.70 -0.65
CA CYS A 619 -28.61 -16.80 -0.28
C CYS A 619 -28.37 -16.91 1.24
N GLY A 620 -29.42 -16.96 2.07
CA GLY A 620 -29.28 -17.00 3.54
C GLY A 620 -28.81 -15.68 4.17
N MET A 621 -28.89 -14.57 3.45
CA MET A 621 -28.44 -13.26 3.96
C MET A 621 -29.40 -12.71 5.01
N ASP A 622 -28.87 -11.89 5.94
CA ASP A 622 -29.70 -11.13 6.87
C ASP A 622 -30.53 -10.08 6.11
N THR A 623 -31.82 -10.37 6.01
CA THR A 623 -32.83 -9.49 5.44
C THR A 623 -33.75 -8.87 6.48
N SER A 624 -33.34 -8.76 7.75
CA SER A 624 -34.17 -8.22 8.84
C SER A 624 -34.10 -6.70 8.98
N ALA A 625 -32.98 -6.07 8.58
CA ALA A 625 -32.79 -4.63 8.70
C ALA A 625 -33.87 -3.83 7.95
N ARG A 626 -34.43 -2.80 8.58
CA ARG A 626 -35.43 -1.89 7.98
C ARG A 626 -35.04 -0.46 8.29
N ASN A 627 -35.30 0.44 7.35
CA ASN A 627 -35.21 1.88 7.57
C ASN A 627 -36.53 2.54 7.20
N ASN A 628 -36.87 3.64 7.86
CA ASN A 628 -38.08 4.39 7.57
C ASN A 628 -37.95 5.10 6.23
N LEU A 629 -38.93 4.91 5.34
CA LEU A 629 -38.93 5.54 4.02
C LEU A 629 -39.45 6.98 4.06
N SER A 630 -40.05 7.45 5.15
CA SER A 630 -40.68 8.79 5.21
C SER A 630 -39.71 9.95 4.95
N GLY A 631 -38.40 9.73 5.03
CA GLY A 631 -37.38 10.70 4.65
C GLY A 631 -37.21 10.89 3.14
N PHE A 632 -37.84 10.06 2.30
CA PHE A 632 -37.81 10.18 0.85
C PHE A 632 -39.07 10.88 0.32
N PRO A 633 -38.94 11.86 -0.59
CA PRO A 633 -40.06 12.69 -1.05
C PRO A 633 -41.14 11.90 -1.81
N ASP A 634 -40.79 10.71 -2.31
CA ASP A 634 -41.65 9.85 -3.11
C ASP A 634 -41.94 8.49 -2.45
N ALA A 635 -41.74 8.41 -1.12
CA ALA A 635 -42.03 7.20 -0.34
C ALA A 635 -43.47 6.70 -0.47
N SER A 636 -44.43 7.62 -0.67
CA SER A 636 -45.84 7.29 -0.89
C SER A 636 -46.11 6.56 -2.20
N LYS A 637 -45.16 6.57 -3.15
CA LYS A 637 -45.26 5.85 -4.43
C LYS A 637 -44.77 4.40 -4.36
N VAL A 638 -44.27 3.95 -3.21
CA VAL A 638 -43.84 2.57 -3.00
C VAL A 638 -45.07 1.68 -2.87
N SER A 639 -45.21 0.71 -3.77
CA SER A 639 -46.31 -0.25 -3.71
C SER A 639 -46.26 -1.12 -2.46
N GLY A 640 -47.42 -1.53 -1.95
CA GLY A 640 -47.52 -2.36 -0.74
C GLY A 640 -46.65 -3.63 -0.79
N PHE A 641 -46.62 -4.31 -1.94
CA PHE A 641 -45.82 -5.53 -2.12
C PHE A 641 -44.30 -5.30 -2.03
N ALA A 642 -43.83 -4.08 -2.31
CA ALA A 642 -42.40 -3.75 -2.36
C ALA A 642 -41.90 -3.08 -1.07
N LYS A 643 -42.81 -2.69 -0.16
CA LYS A 643 -42.50 -1.86 1.01
C LYS A 643 -41.37 -2.46 1.86
N GLU A 644 -41.47 -3.74 2.19
CA GLU A 644 -40.47 -4.44 3.00
C GLU A 644 -39.09 -4.47 2.32
N ALA A 645 -39.06 -4.80 1.03
CA ALA A 645 -37.83 -4.88 0.24
C ALA A 645 -37.17 -3.51 0.09
N MET A 646 -37.96 -2.46 -0.14
CA MET A 646 -37.46 -1.09 -0.25
C MET A 646 -36.89 -0.59 1.09
N GLN A 647 -37.56 -0.86 2.21
CA GLN A 647 -37.06 -0.53 3.55
C GLN A 647 -35.73 -1.22 3.84
N TRP A 648 -35.60 -2.49 3.48
CA TRP A 648 -34.36 -3.24 3.60
C TRP A 648 -33.24 -2.66 2.72
N ALA A 649 -33.54 -2.38 1.45
CA ALA A 649 -32.54 -1.88 0.51
C ALA A 649 -32.01 -0.50 0.91
N VAL A 650 -32.86 0.36 1.48
CA VAL A 650 -32.43 1.63 2.08
C VAL A 650 -31.58 1.39 3.33
N ALA A 651 -31.99 0.49 4.22
CA ALA A 651 -31.24 0.19 5.45
C ALA A 651 -29.82 -0.30 5.16
N LYS A 652 -29.68 -1.18 4.15
CA LYS A 652 -28.38 -1.71 3.70
C LYS A 652 -27.65 -0.79 2.71
N LYS A 653 -28.17 0.42 2.43
CA LYS A 653 -27.62 1.40 1.47
C LYS A 653 -27.43 0.85 0.05
N ILE A 654 -28.18 -0.18 -0.33
CA ILE A 654 -28.30 -0.67 -1.71
C ILE A 654 -28.95 0.41 -2.59
N ILE A 655 -29.93 1.12 -2.01
CA ILE A 655 -30.56 2.32 -2.56
C ILE A 655 -30.31 3.50 -1.61
N THR A 656 -29.84 4.64 -2.12
CA THR A 656 -29.47 5.81 -1.30
C THR A 656 -30.18 7.12 -1.69
N GLY A 657 -31.22 7.06 -2.53
CA GLY A 657 -31.84 8.25 -3.15
C GLY A 657 -31.04 8.76 -4.36
N GLN A 658 -31.73 9.36 -5.34
CA GLN A 658 -31.14 9.82 -6.60
C GLN A 658 -30.95 11.34 -6.62
N GLY A 659 -29.77 11.79 -7.03
CA GLY A 659 -29.49 13.20 -7.36
C GLY A 659 -29.75 14.19 -6.22
N SER A 660 -30.00 15.45 -6.59
CA SER A 660 -30.35 16.53 -5.66
C SER A 660 -31.78 16.45 -5.11
N THR A 661 -32.63 15.60 -5.68
CA THR A 661 -34.02 15.45 -5.23
C THR A 661 -34.14 14.50 -4.04
N GLY A 662 -33.15 13.62 -3.83
CA GLY A 662 -33.20 12.60 -2.80
C GLY A 662 -34.26 11.52 -3.05
N ALA A 663 -34.93 11.47 -4.19
CA ALA A 663 -36.02 10.52 -4.47
C ALA A 663 -35.52 9.06 -4.63
N ILE A 664 -36.30 8.07 -4.18
CA ILE A 664 -35.96 6.64 -4.37
C ILE A 664 -36.52 6.04 -5.65
N ASP A 665 -37.45 6.75 -6.30
CA ASP A 665 -38.10 6.50 -7.58
C ASP A 665 -38.61 5.06 -7.75
N PRO A 666 -39.56 4.60 -6.92
CA PRO A 666 -39.96 3.19 -6.88
C PRO A 666 -40.65 2.73 -8.18
N GLN A 667 -41.44 3.62 -8.80
CA GLN A 667 -42.17 3.35 -10.06
C GLN A 667 -41.31 3.61 -11.31
N GLY A 668 -40.17 4.27 -11.16
CA GLY A 668 -39.27 4.56 -12.27
C GLY A 668 -38.65 3.30 -12.88
N LYS A 669 -38.33 3.38 -14.16
CA LYS A 669 -37.65 2.31 -14.91
C LYS A 669 -36.16 2.29 -14.56
N SER A 670 -35.58 1.10 -14.44
CA SER A 670 -34.14 0.96 -14.18
C SER A 670 -33.35 0.82 -15.48
N SER A 671 -32.34 1.66 -15.68
CA SER A 671 -31.37 1.46 -16.76
C SER A 671 -30.40 0.33 -16.43
N ARG A 672 -29.75 -0.23 -17.45
CA ARG A 672 -28.71 -1.26 -17.29
C ARG A 672 -27.55 -0.78 -16.40
N ALA A 673 -27.10 0.47 -16.55
CA ALA A 673 -26.08 1.06 -15.69
C ALA A 673 -26.54 1.21 -14.23
N ALA A 674 -27.78 1.66 -14.01
CA ALA A 674 -28.35 1.76 -12.67
C ALA A 674 -28.47 0.39 -12.00
N CYS A 675 -28.85 -0.64 -12.75
CA CYS A 675 -28.89 -2.01 -12.27
C CYS A 675 -27.49 -2.51 -11.85
N ALA A 676 -26.47 -2.33 -12.69
CA ALA A 676 -25.09 -2.70 -12.39
C ALA A 676 -24.61 -2.06 -11.06
N ALA A 677 -24.89 -0.78 -10.87
CA ALA A 677 -24.54 -0.08 -9.63
C ALA A 677 -25.29 -0.59 -8.39
N VAL A 678 -26.57 -0.94 -8.53
CA VAL A 678 -27.36 -1.54 -7.44
C VAL A 678 -26.82 -2.92 -7.08
N LEU A 679 -26.51 -3.75 -8.07
CA LEU A 679 -25.95 -5.08 -7.86
C LEU A 679 -24.55 -5.02 -7.23
N SER A 680 -23.71 -4.08 -7.64
CA SER A 680 -22.38 -3.91 -7.05
C SER A 680 -22.46 -3.58 -5.56
N ARG A 681 -23.35 -2.67 -5.16
CA ARG A 681 -23.61 -2.39 -3.74
C ARG A 681 -24.14 -3.61 -2.99
N PHE A 682 -25.01 -4.40 -3.62
CA PHE A 682 -25.54 -5.62 -3.02
C PHE A 682 -24.45 -6.68 -2.81
N MET A 683 -23.58 -6.91 -3.78
CA MET A 683 -22.50 -7.90 -3.70
C MET A 683 -21.45 -7.52 -2.65
N ALA A 684 -21.23 -6.21 -2.42
CA ALA A 684 -20.36 -5.74 -1.35
C ALA A 684 -20.89 -5.98 0.08
N LEU A 685 -22.10 -6.54 0.24
CA LEU A 685 -22.66 -6.95 1.53
C LEU A 685 -22.37 -8.42 1.88
N GLN A 686 -21.87 -9.20 0.92
CA GLN A 686 -21.44 -10.58 1.09
C GLN A 686 -19.98 -10.61 1.56
#